data_AF-A0A2D7EVI2-F1
#
_entry.id   AF-A0A2D7EVI2-F1
#
_cell.length_a   1.000
_cell.length_b   1.000
_cell.length_c   1.000
_cell.angle_alpha   90.00
_cell.angle_beta   90.00
_cell.angle_gamma   90.00
#
_symmetry.space_group_name_H-M   'P 1'
#
loop_
_entity.id
_entity.type
_entity.pdbx_description
1 polymer ?
#
loop_
_entity_poly.entity_id
_entity_poly.type
_entity_poly.pdbx_seq_one_letter_code
_entity_poly.pdbx_strand_id
1 'polypeptide(L)'
;MLGIKNTKKTSVLNGIGIALLLCALMTLMPMAGFVSNDVENVDLVATNDTTEGEFPALPDSKEALTENEYEPSDELIGMRDQTTKTYVLEDGKYAQLTHQSPVHYMADSGQWTDINTNVIATPNGWEVTENTFSSYFAPEVSLGVSVQVNEFVDPILVGIDPMVVTFDESGTLPSQYLTAPSNDEIAVGGNMIRYPVAEGFALDYTVDSEQLKQNLLVSERPILDESQAWFGFTERMILPEGYALFVGEEMIGEDVVITQESIDIRNIASGELLAEMPVPIVVEMDTTSEEPPYIATFIVQVIDGQIIISTVVESEWILSEDRVFPLAIDPTIKVNRGSGGYCYKYWNRCYVSSYGLTRTGRYSNTKDYMMFSRFTYTAANGMPTGATVDSITHHQYHNYRAGSRAANSVSATVLESCGSSYTYRSWTMPSAQSGGCSGALAPSRYSFTSYQSNSWNARWLINSLWNSAQYDTLTPSTGWTTTTVCNTASSCSSSAAATKILAAQSGATSIGIGYKVPGNPGYLNLQGYNSGSYNSYINIVYSGGTDTDAPLSGFVPYTGLTSYVEGSRTFFTSLSDMSGVDTTAANKPTLNYALNNGSFTSVGATSIGTCTSSSSSCRFKAVIPSISAGDYVEYYWKYQDLSATPNVGYDPALTGAQNTPTPY
;
A
#
# COMPACT_ATOMS: atom_id res chain seq x y z
N MET A 1 -58.06 0.17 20.52
CA MET A 1 -57.76 1.45 21.21
C MET A 1 -57.39 1.16 22.65
N LEU A 2 -56.14 1.38 23.05
CA LEU A 2 -55.65 1.55 24.42
C LEU A 2 -54.13 1.80 24.35
N GLY A 3 -53.68 2.93 24.87
CA GLY A 3 -52.27 3.38 24.84
C GLY A 3 -51.50 3.03 26.11
N ILE A 4 -50.25 3.51 26.19
CA ILE A 4 -49.28 3.56 27.32
C ILE A 4 -48.01 4.26 26.75
N LYS A 5 -47.17 5.09 27.40
CA LYS A 5 -47.16 5.82 28.68
C LYS A 5 -46.04 6.88 28.64
N ASN A 6 -46.17 7.83 29.58
CA ASN A 6 -45.37 9.01 29.92
C ASN A 6 -43.97 8.78 30.55
N THR A 7 -43.06 9.70 30.18
CA THR A 7 -42.06 10.52 30.93
C THR A 7 -41.57 10.25 32.38
N LYS A 8 -40.27 10.62 32.57
CA LYS A 8 -39.54 11.25 33.71
C LYS A 8 -39.01 10.36 34.87
N LYS A 9 -37.69 10.45 35.18
CA LYS A 9 -37.06 11.25 36.26
C LYS A 9 -35.61 10.83 36.57
N THR A 10 -34.79 11.82 36.88
CA THR A 10 -33.49 11.75 37.58
C THR A 10 -33.66 11.46 39.08
N SER A 11 -32.72 10.73 39.70
CA SER A 11 -32.41 10.85 41.14
C SER A 11 -30.94 10.54 41.46
N VAL A 12 -30.31 11.48 42.14
CA VAL A 12 -29.04 11.37 42.87
C VAL A 12 -29.32 10.79 44.26
N LEU A 13 -28.52 9.82 44.72
CA LEU A 13 -28.31 9.50 46.14
C LEU A 13 -26.98 8.70 46.30
N ASN A 14 -25.97 9.41 46.82
CA ASN A 14 -24.91 9.03 47.78
C ASN A 14 -24.48 7.54 47.85
N GLY A 15 -23.21 7.16 47.66
CA GLY A 15 -22.00 7.77 48.22
C GLY A 15 -21.84 7.38 49.70
N ILE A 16 -21.18 6.24 49.95
CA ILE A 16 -20.59 5.69 51.21
C ILE A 16 -20.59 4.13 51.23
N GLY A 17 -21.25 3.45 50.29
CA GLY A 17 -21.30 1.97 50.24
C GLY A 17 -20.21 1.24 49.44
N ILE A 18 -19.44 1.93 48.58
CA ILE A 18 -18.58 1.26 47.57
C ILE A 18 -17.10 1.22 47.96
N ALA A 19 -16.63 2.10 48.84
CA ALA A 19 -15.20 2.16 49.22
C ALA A 19 -14.76 1.03 50.17
N LEU A 20 -15.69 0.44 50.94
CA LEU A 20 -15.39 -0.69 51.85
C LEU A 20 -15.47 -2.06 51.17
N LEU A 21 -16.16 -2.16 50.03
CA LEU A 21 -16.25 -3.41 49.27
C LEU A 21 -14.99 -3.62 48.40
N LEU A 22 -14.39 -2.55 47.88
CA LEU A 22 -13.16 -2.65 47.07
C LEU A 22 -11.91 -3.02 47.90
N CYS A 23 -11.78 -2.49 49.12
CA CYS A 23 -10.63 -2.82 49.98
C CYS A 23 -10.71 -4.24 50.57
N ALA A 24 -11.91 -4.82 50.68
CA ALA A 24 -12.10 -6.21 51.12
C ALA A 24 -11.91 -7.23 49.98
N LEU A 25 -12.02 -6.82 48.71
CA LEU A 25 -11.89 -7.71 47.55
C LEU A 25 -10.43 -7.90 47.08
N MET A 26 -9.49 -7.06 47.51
CA MET A 26 -8.07 -7.14 47.11
C MET A 26 -7.20 -8.03 48.03
N THR A 27 -7.77 -8.69 49.04
CA THR A 27 -6.99 -9.52 50.00
C THR A 27 -7.32 -11.01 49.97
N LEU A 28 -8.17 -11.46 49.04
CA LEU A 28 -8.54 -12.87 48.90
C LEU A 28 -8.59 -13.27 47.42
N MET A 29 -7.44 -13.65 46.82
CA MET A 29 -7.24 -14.96 46.19
C MET A 29 -5.91 -15.04 45.40
N PRO A 30 -5.22 -16.22 45.42
CA PRO A 30 -3.97 -16.47 44.72
C PRO A 30 -4.16 -17.07 43.31
N MET A 31 -3.23 -16.72 42.42
CA MET A 31 -2.78 -17.34 41.15
C MET A 31 -3.65 -18.40 40.45
N ALA A 32 -4.03 -18.11 39.20
CA ALA A 32 -3.63 -18.84 37.98
C ALA A 32 -4.49 -18.41 36.78
N GLY A 33 -3.87 -17.90 35.71
CA GLY A 33 -4.58 -17.68 34.45
C GLY A 33 -3.83 -16.79 33.46
N PHE A 34 -3.45 -17.40 32.33
CA PHE A 34 -3.15 -16.80 31.03
C PHE A 34 -1.85 -16.01 30.89
N VAL A 35 -0.89 -16.66 30.24
CA VAL A 35 0.28 -16.05 29.61
C VAL A 35 -0.22 -15.29 28.38
N SER A 36 -0.26 -13.95 28.46
CA SER A 36 -0.17 -13.11 27.27
C SER A 36 1.29 -13.15 26.81
N ASN A 37 1.51 -13.44 25.52
CA ASN A 37 2.75 -13.04 24.87
C ASN A 37 2.58 -11.56 24.51
N ASP A 38 2.71 -10.69 25.52
CA ASP A 38 3.03 -9.31 25.27
C ASP A 38 4.51 -9.30 24.90
N VAL A 39 4.77 -9.15 23.60
CA VAL A 39 6.09 -8.74 23.10
C VAL A 39 6.43 -7.43 23.81
N GLU A 40 7.68 -7.34 24.26
CA GLU A 40 8.25 -6.20 24.97
C GLU A 40 7.72 -4.88 24.42
N ASN A 41 7.29 -4.04 25.36
CA ASN A 41 6.91 -2.66 25.18
C ASN A 41 7.89 -1.97 24.20
N VAL A 42 7.48 -1.83 22.94
CA VAL A 42 8.14 -0.94 21.99
C VAL A 42 8.00 0.44 22.60
N ASP A 43 9.12 1.04 23.00
CA ASP A 43 9.16 2.38 23.55
C ASP A 43 8.69 3.33 22.44
N LEU A 44 7.39 3.65 22.45
CA LEU A 44 6.82 4.68 21.60
C LEU A 44 7.46 6.00 22.05
N VAL A 45 8.30 6.55 21.18
CA VAL A 45 9.02 7.81 21.42
C VAL A 45 8.01 8.88 21.83
N ALA A 46 8.26 9.52 22.97
CA ALA A 46 7.43 10.59 23.49
C ALA A 46 7.33 11.72 22.46
N THR A 47 6.11 12.14 22.14
CA THR A 47 5.81 13.29 21.30
C THR A 47 6.26 14.58 22.00
N ASN A 48 7.03 15.41 21.30
CA ASN A 48 7.25 16.79 21.72
C ASN A 48 5.97 17.59 21.42
N ASP A 49 5.06 17.63 22.41
CA ASP A 49 3.83 18.40 22.33
C ASP A 49 4.10 19.91 22.58
N THR A 50 3.68 20.74 21.63
CA THR A 50 3.42 22.20 21.74
C THR A 50 4.60 23.18 21.93
N THR A 51 5.14 23.66 20.81
CA THR A 51 5.47 25.09 20.60
C THR A 51 5.06 25.45 19.16
N GLU A 52 4.63 26.69 18.88
CA GLU A 52 4.60 27.20 17.50
C GLU A 52 6.05 27.19 16.98
N GLY A 53 6.46 26.05 16.44
CA GLY A 53 7.78 25.84 15.87
C GLY A 53 7.88 26.54 14.52
N GLU A 54 9.12 26.83 14.12
CA GLU A 54 9.47 27.40 12.82
C GLU A 54 9.00 26.53 11.63
N PHE A 55 8.76 25.24 11.88
CA PHE A 55 8.29 24.25 10.91
C PHE A 55 6.99 23.58 11.38
N PRO A 56 6.19 22.99 10.46
CA PRO A 56 4.99 22.27 10.83
C PRO A 56 5.28 21.12 11.80
N ALA A 57 4.30 20.83 12.65
CA ALA A 57 4.36 19.68 13.55
C ALA A 57 4.51 18.37 12.76
N LEU A 58 5.33 17.46 13.30
CA LEU A 58 5.41 16.09 12.80
C LEU A 58 4.08 15.36 13.08
N PRO A 59 3.73 14.33 12.28
CA PRO A 59 2.49 13.60 12.51
C PRO A 59 2.51 12.87 13.87
N ASP A 60 1.42 13.02 14.64
CA ASP A 60 1.30 12.51 16.02
C ASP A 60 1.32 10.98 16.11
N SER A 61 0.85 10.29 15.08
CA SER A 61 0.82 8.82 15.04
C SER A 61 0.57 8.29 13.62
N LYS A 62 0.73 6.97 13.48
CA LYS A 62 0.49 6.13 12.31
C LYS A 62 -0.51 6.74 11.31
N GLU A 63 -0.10 6.86 10.05
CA GLU A 63 -1.03 6.78 8.93
C GLU A 63 -1.59 5.35 8.87
N ALA A 64 -2.64 5.07 9.66
CA ALA A 64 -3.39 3.84 9.49
C ALA A 64 -4.14 3.95 8.16
N LEU A 65 -4.02 2.96 7.28
CA LEU A 65 -4.90 2.84 6.12
C LEU A 65 -6.34 3.03 6.64
N THR A 66 -6.95 4.18 6.31
CA THR A 66 -8.27 4.55 6.84
C THR A 66 -9.34 3.85 6.01
N GLU A 67 -9.30 2.51 6.01
CA GLU A 67 -10.31 1.66 5.39
C GLU A 67 -11.48 1.53 6.37
N ASN A 68 -12.23 2.62 6.55
CA ASN A 68 -13.38 2.69 7.46
C ASN A 68 -14.60 1.86 6.98
N GLU A 69 -14.47 1.07 5.90
CA GLU A 69 -15.60 0.33 5.32
C GLU A 69 -15.79 -1.04 5.98
N TYR A 70 -14.73 -1.67 6.49
CA TYR A 70 -14.77 -3.02 7.07
C TYR A 70 -13.97 -3.14 8.38
N GLU A 71 -14.44 -3.99 9.29
CA GLU A 71 -13.77 -4.24 10.55
C GLU A 71 -12.49 -5.09 10.33
N PRO A 72 -11.32 -4.68 10.86
CA PRO A 72 -10.08 -5.44 10.69
C PRO A 72 -10.14 -6.88 11.19
N SER A 73 -11.01 -7.20 12.16
CA SER A 73 -11.19 -8.57 12.67
C SER A 73 -11.84 -9.51 11.67
N ASP A 74 -12.52 -8.97 10.66
CA ASP A 74 -13.23 -9.75 9.64
C ASP A 74 -12.36 -10.00 8.39
N GLU A 75 -11.10 -9.54 8.41
CA GLU A 75 -10.15 -9.74 7.33
C GLU A 75 -9.70 -11.20 7.23
N LEU A 76 -9.78 -11.75 6.02
CA LEU A 76 -9.22 -13.04 5.64
C LEU A 76 -7.73 -12.91 5.34
N ILE A 77 -6.90 -12.97 6.39
CA ILE A 77 -5.43 -12.87 6.31
C ILE A 77 -4.82 -13.83 5.26
N GLY A 78 -5.40 -15.03 5.09
CA GLY A 78 -4.93 -16.00 4.09
C GLY A 78 -5.17 -15.61 2.63
N MET A 79 -6.01 -14.58 2.38
CA MET A 79 -6.26 -14.01 1.05
C MET A 79 -5.48 -12.72 0.81
N ARG A 80 -4.53 -12.39 1.69
CA ARG A 80 -3.63 -11.27 1.48
C ARG A 80 -2.74 -11.53 0.28
N ASP A 81 -2.53 -10.46 -0.44
CA ASP A 81 -1.54 -10.31 -1.50
C ASP A 81 -0.97 -8.90 -1.39
N GLN A 82 0.10 -8.58 -2.13
CA GLN A 82 0.80 -7.30 -2.03
C GLN A 82 -0.14 -6.08 -1.99
N THR A 83 -1.23 -6.10 -2.78
CA THR A 83 -2.19 -4.99 -2.92
C THR A 83 -3.61 -5.33 -2.46
N THR A 84 -3.89 -6.55 -2.02
CA THR A 84 -5.28 -7.02 -1.82
C THR A 84 -5.59 -7.38 -0.37
N LYS A 85 -6.73 -6.89 0.11
CA LYS A 85 -7.38 -7.28 1.37
C LYS A 85 -8.75 -7.89 1.08
N THR A 86 -9.16 -8.89 1.84
CA THR A 86 -10.49 -9.51 1.66
C THR A 86 -11.16 -9.65 3.02
N TYR A 87 -12.46 -9.34 3.11
CA TYR A 87 -13.25 -9.35 4.34
C TYR A 87 -14.46 -10.27 4.20
N VAL A 88 -14.87 -10.90 5.30
CA VAL A 88 -16.16 -11.59 5.40
C VAL A 88 -17.20 -10.63 5.94
N LEU A 89 -18.34 -10.54 5.27
CA LEU A 89 -19.45 -9.68 5.69
C LEU A 89 -20.43 -10.47 6.58
N GLU A 90 -21.19 -9.76 7.42
CA GLU A 90 -22.19 -10.37 8.32
C GLU A 90 -23.24 -11.22 7.58
N ASP A 91 -23.51 -10.93 6.31
CA ASP A 91 -24.44 -11.65 5.45
C ASP A 91 -23.81 -12.88 4.74
N GLY A 92 -22.55 -13.21 5.06
CA GLY A 92 -21.82 -14.35 4.50
C GLY A 92 -21.21 -14.09 3.12
N LYS A 93 -21.23 -12.84 2.65
CA LYS A 93 -20.54 -12.42 1.43
C LYS A 93 -19.09 -12.09 1.70
N TYR A 94 -18.34 -11.86 0.62
CA TYR A 94 -16.95 -11.43 0.68
C TYR A 94 -16.80 -10.07 0.03
N ALA A 95 -16.02 -9.18 0.63
CA ALA A 95 -15.57 -7.93 0.04
C ALA A 95 -14.07 -7.98 -0.22
N GLN A 96 -13.65 -7.92 -1.48
CA GLN A 96 -12.24 -7.90 -1.87
C GLN A 96 -11.85 -6.51 -2.35
N LEU A 97 -10.86 -5.93 -1.67
CA LEU A 97 -10.31 -4.61 -1.93
C LEU A 97 -8.97 -4.77 -2.61
N THR A 98 -8.86 -4.34 -3.86
CA THR A 98 -7.61 -4.30 -4.61
C THR A 98 -7.12 -2.86 -4.67
N HIS A 99 -6.02 -2.58 -3.97
CA HIS A 99 -5.38 -1.29 -3.90
C HIS A 99 -4.49 -1.05 -5.13
N GLN A 100 -4.26 0.21 -5.46
CA GLN A 100 -3.33 0.57 -6.53
C GLN A 100 -1.86 0.38 -6.09
N SER A 101 -1.51 0.78 -4.85
CA SER A 101 -0.16 0.61 -4.27
C SER A 101 -0.13 -0.50 -3.22
N PRO A 102 1.05 -1.08 -2.91
CA PRO A 102 1.21 -2.09 -1.88
C PRO A 102 0.64 -1.67 -0.53
N VAL A 103 -0.08 -2.59 0.10
CA VAL A 103 -0.59 -2.51 1.48
C VAL A 103 0.00 -3.63 2.36
N HIS A 104 0.57 -4.66 1.74
CA HIS A 104 1.31 -5.72 2.41
C HIS A 104 2.73 -5.84 1.86
N TYR A 105 3.64 -6.29 2.72
CA TYR A 105 4.98 -6.75 2.36
C TYR A 105 5.13 -8.24 2.71
N MET A 106 6.05 -8.92 2.06
CA MET A 106 6.35 -10.32 2.35
C MET A 106 7.38 -10.36 3.49
N ALA A 107 6.99 -10.81 4.67
CA ALA A 107 7.91 -10.97 5.80
C ALA A 107 8.83 -12.19 5.60
N ASP A 108 9.95 -12.24 6.32
CA ASP A 108 10.92 -13.35 6.30
C ASP A 108 10.29 -14.73 6.61
N SER A 109 9.16 -14.72 7.31
CA SER A 109 8.36 -15.93 7.59
C SER A 109 7.64 -16.49 6.35
N GLY A 110 7.66 -15.77 5.22
CA GLY A 110 6.91 -16.06 4.00
C GLY A 110 5.42 -15.70 4.08
N GLN A 111 5.04 -14.83 5.02
CA GLN A 111 3.66 -14.37 5.19
C GLN A 111 3.49 -12.91 4.73
N TRP A 112 2.36 -12.63 4.09
CA TRP A 112 1.94 -11.26 3.79
C TRP A 112 1.51 -10.54 5.08
N THR A 113 2.24 -9.50 5.44
CA THR A 113 2.02 -8.70 6.64
C THR A 113 1.69 -7.26 6.23
N ASP A 114 0.86 -6.58 7.01
CA ASP A 114 0.55 -5.17 6.79
C ASP A 114 1.82 -4.32 6.79
N ILE A 115 1.90 -3.38 5.85
CA ILE A 115 2.96 -2.39 5.84
C ILE A 115 2.79 -1.47 7.05
N ASN A 116 3.91 -1.19 7.71
CA ASN A 116 4.02 -0.25 8.79
C ASN A 116 5.18 0.70 8.48
N THR A 117 4.83 1.95 8.22
CA THR A 117 5.77 3.01 7.85
C THR A 117 6.32 3.78 9.04
N ASN A 118 5.96 3.40 10.28
CA ASN A 118 6.41 4.13 11.46
C ASN A 118 7.92 4.01 11.64
N VAL A 119 8.55 5.13 11.95
CA VAL A 119 9.97 5.21 12.28
C VAL A 119 10.18 4.64 13.68
N ILE A 120 11.00 3.60 13.77
CA ILE A 120 11.31 2.89 15.02
C ILE A 120 12.75 3.21 15.43
N ALA A 121 12.95 3.55 16.71
CA ALA A 121 14.29 3.81 17.25
C ALA A 121 15.10 2.52 17.43
N THR A 122 16.39 2.57 17.12
CA THR A 122 17.34 1.46 17.29
C THR A 122 18.60 1.97 18.02
N PRO A 123 19.50 1.07 18.47
CA PRO A 123 20.78 1.48 19.04
C PRO A 123 21.67 2.30 18.09
N ASN A 124 21.41 2.26 16.78
CA ASN A 124 22.23 2.88 15.74
C ASN A 124 21.49 3.99 14.97
N GLY A 125 20.41 4.56 15.52
CA GLY A 125 19.58 5.57 14.86
C GLY A 125 18.12 5.14 14.79
N TRP A 126 17.52 5.15 13.60
CA TRP A 126 16.13 4.74 13.38
C TRP A 126 15.96 3.90 12.13
N GLU A 127 14.87 3.16 12.04
CA GLU A 127 14.57 2.31 10.87
C GLU A 127 13.08 2.22 10.56
N VAL A 128 12.79 1.84 9.32
CA VAL A 128 11.48 1.36 8.86
C VAL A 128 11.73 0.11 8.03
N THR A 129 11.38 -1.06 8.57
CA THR A 129 11.69 -2.37 7.95
C THR A 129 10.43 -3.15 7.54
N GLU A 130 9.28 -2.86 8.14
CA GLU A 130 7.99 -3.49 7.84
C GLU A 130 7.33 -2.90 6.58
N ASN A 131 8.05 -2.88 5.46
CA ASN A 131 7.63 -2.23 4.22
C ASN A 131 8.17 -2.98 2.99
N THR A 132 7.82 -2.55 1.77
CA THR A 132 8.31 -3.17 0.52
C THR A 132 9.79 -2.92 0.24
N PHE A 133 10.41 -2.05 1.04
CA PHE A 133 11.83 -1.74 1.10
C PHE A 133 12.15 -1.36 2.55
N SER A 134 13.42 -1.40 2.93
CA SER A 134 13.83 -0.94 4.27
C SER A 134 14.57 0.38 4.20
N SER A 135 14.32 1.26 5.16
CA SER A 135 15.02 2.53 5.33
C SER A 135 15.72 2.58 6.67
N TYR A 136 16.96 3.06 6.70
CA TYR A 136 17.73 3.26 7.93
C TYR A 136 18.24 4.69 8.00
N PHE A 137 18.02 5.32 9.15
CA PHE A 137 18.26 6.72 9.41
C PHE A 137 19.37 6.85 10.45
N ALA A 138 20.47 7.49 10.09
CA ALA A 138 21.62 7.61 10.98
C ALA A 138 21.35 8.59 12.15
N PRO A 139 22.05 8.45 13.30
CA PRO A 139 21.89 9.36 14.44
C PRO A 139 22.48 10.75 14.17
N GLU A 140 23.25 10.91 13.08
CA GLU A 140 23.86 12.15 12.66
C GLU A 140 23.49 12.43 11.20
N VAL A 141 23.09 13.66 10.90
CA VAL A 141 22.66 14.08 9.56
C VAL A 141 23.76 13.90 8.51
N SER A 142 25.02 14.01 8.89
CA SER A 142 26.19 13.82 8.01
C SER A 142 26.32 12.40 7.46
N LEU A 143 25.79 11.40 8.15
CA LEU A 143 25.87 10.00 7.74
C LEU A 143 24.76 9.59 6.77
N GLY A 144 23.73 10.42 6.61
CA GLY A 144 22.65 10.22 5.64
C GLY A 144 21.68 9.09 5.98
N VAL A 145 21.01 8.62 4.94
CA VAL A 145 19.94 7.63 4.98
C VAL A 145 20.25 6.50 4.01
N SER A 146 20.02 5.26 4.45
CA SER A 146 20.17 4.05 3.65
C SER A 146 18.80 3.55 3.19
N VAL A 147 18.68 3.26 1.90
CA VAL A 147 17.47 2.71 1.26
C VAL A 147 17.80 1.35 0.68
N GLN A 148 17.33 0.30 1.35
CA GLN A 148 17.50 -1.10 0.98
C GLN A 148 16.30 -1.57 0.14
N VAL A 149 16.45 -1.52 -1.18
CA VAL A 149 15.37 -1.91 -2.11
C VAL A 149 15.26 -3.41 -2.29
N ASN A 150 16.38 -4.11 -2.28
CA ASN A 150 16.46 -5.56 -2.51
C ASN A 150 17.55 -6.14 -1.62
N GLU A 151 17.26 -7.16 -0.81
CA GLU A 151 18.20 -7.79 0.13
C GLU A 151 19.49 -8.33 -0.49
N PHE A 152 19.51 -8.59 -1.80
CA PHE A 152 20.66 -9.13 -2.54
C PHE A 152 21.52 -8.06 -3.22
N VAL A 153 21.14 -6.79 -3.10
CA VAL A 153 21.86 -5.64 -3.67
C VAL A 153 22.24 -4.73 -2.51
N ASP A 154 23.42 -4.11 -2.54
CA ASP A 154 23.77 -3.12 -1.50
C ASP A 154 22.73 -1.97 -1.48
N PRO A 155 22.55 -1.26 -0.36
CA PRO A 155 21.60 -0.16 -0.28
C PRO A 155 22.08 1.07 -1.05
N ILE A 156 21.12 1.90 -1.43
CA ILE A 156 21.39 3.27 -1.91
C ILE A 156 21.60 4.14 -0.66
N LEU A 157 22.73 4.84 -0.56
CA LEU A 157 22.96 5.83 0.49
C LEU A 157 22.76 7.24 -0.07
N VAL A 158 21.94 8.05 0.59
CA VAL A 158 21.64 9.45 0.23
C VAL A 158 21.70 10.35 1.46
N GLY A 159 21.60 11.67 1.29
CA GLY A 159 21.58 12.58 2.43
C GLY A 159 22.91 12.68 3.17
N ILE A 160 24.02 12.25 2.58
CA ILE A 160 25.33 12.28 3.23
C ILE A 160 25.90 13.71 3.15
N ASP A 161 26.37 14.23 4.28
CA ASP A 161 26.88 15.60 4.45
C ASP A 161 26.01 16.67 3.74
N PRO A 162 24.71 16.77 4.06
CA PRO A 162 23.84 17.70 3.36
C PRO A 162 24.16 19.14 3.75
N MET A 163 24.19 20.03 2.76
CA MET A 163 24.51 21.43 2.96
C MET A 163 23.59 22.33 2.14
N VAL A 164 23.12 23.43 2.73
CA VAL A 164 22.42 24.49 2.00
C VAL A 164 23.42 25.24 1.14
N VAL A 165 23.10 25.39 -0.15
CA VAL A 165 24.02 25.96 -1.15
C VAL A 165 23.31 26.91 -2.08
N THR A 166 24.12 27.77 -2.69
CA THR A 166 23.75 28.62 -3.81
C THR A 166 24.64 28.32 -5.01
N PHE A 167 24.14 28.54 -6.21
CA PHE A 167 24.91 28.41 -7.44
C PHE A 167 24.83 29.70 -8.26
N ASP A 168 25.89 29.99 -9.01
CA ASP A 168 25.86 30.98 -10.08
C ASP A 168 25.10 30.45 -11.32
N GLU A 169 24.98 31.27 -12.37
CA GLU A 169 24.31 30.88 -13.62
C GLU A 169 24.90 29.62 -14.29
N SER A 170 26.14 29.23 -13.96
CA SER A 170 26.77 28.05 -14.54
C SER A 170 26.27 26.74 -13.93
N GLY A 171 25.77 26.78 -12.68
CA GLY A 171 25.38 25.57 -11.95
C GLY A 171 26.53 24.62 -11.62
N THR A 172 27.80 25.03 -11.78
CA THR A 172 28.96 24.14 -11.61
C THR A 172 29.71 24.34 -10.30
N LEU A 173 29.64 25.54 -9.70
CA LEU A 173 30.38 25.89 -8.49
C LEU A 173 29.40 26.17 -7.34
N PRO A 174 29.17 25.21 -6.43
CA PRO A 174 28.36 25.45 -5.25
C PRO A 174 29.09 26.41 -4.30
N SER A 175 28.37 27.40 -3.80
CA SER A 175 28.78 28.24 -2.68
C SER A 175 27.95 27.87 -1.45
N GLN A 176 28.59 27.72 -0.30
CA GLN A 176 27.87 27.44 0.94
C GLN A 176 26.99 28.64 1.31
N TYR A 177 25.71 28.39 1.58
CA TYR A 177 24.84 29.38 2.19
C TYR A 177 25.21 29.53 3.67
N LEU A 178 25.72 30.71 4.04
CA LEU A 178 26.21 30.95 5.40
C LEU A 178 25.05 31.35 6.31
N THR A 179 24.67 30.43 7.20
CA THR A 179 23.75 30.66 8.31
C THR A 179 24.31 30.02 9.59
N ALA A 180 23.76 30.36 10.75
CA ALA A 180 24.17 29.76 12.00
C ALA A 180 23.80 28.26 12.04
N PRO A 181 24.52 27.43 12.81
CA PRO A 181 24.09 26.06 13.04
C PRO A 181 22.76 26.05 13.81
N SER A 182 21.90 25.07 13.52
CA SER A 182 20.71 24.84 14.33
C SER A 182 21.08 24.30 15.72
N ASN A 183 20.27 24.62 16.72
CA ASN A 183 20.36 24.05 18.07
C ASN A 183 19.22 23.06 18.35
N ASP A 184 18.41 22.76 17.34
CA ASP A 184 17.30 21.83 17.47
C ASP A 184 17.81 20.38 17.56
N GLU A 185 17.02 19.53 18.19
CA GLU A 185 17.28 18.09 18.23
C GLU A 185 16.59 17.40 17.04
N ILE A 186 17.06 16.20 16.70
CA ILE A 186 16.39 15.35 15.71
C ILE A 186 15.00 15.01 16.25
N ALA A 187 13.98 15.24 15.43
CA ALA A 187 12.59 15.00 15.80
C ALA A 187 12.02 13.84 14.99
N VAL A 188 11.22 12.98 15.64
CA VAL A 188 10.58 11.81 15.03
C VAL A 188 9.10 11.84 15.34
N GLY A 189 8.26 11.60 14.32
CA GLY A 189 6.81 11.51 14.47
C GLY A 189 6.20 10.64 13.38
N GLY A 190 5.44 9.61 13.76
CA GLY A 190 4.81 8.68 12.83
C GLY A 190 5.79 8.07 11.83
N ASN A 191 5.56 8.32 10.54
CA ASN A 191 6.40 7.87 9.43
C ASN A 191 7.44 8.92 8.98
N MET A 192 7.71 9.92 9.80
CA MET A 192 8.58 11.05 9.47
C MET A 192 9.71 11.25 10.50
N ILE A 193 10.89 11.58 10.01
CA ILE A 193 12.04 12.03 10.80
C ILE A 193 12.59 13.34 10.24
N ARG A 194 12.86 14.30 11.12
CA ARG A 194 13.36 15.64 10.81
C ARG A 194 14.77 15.80 11.33
N TYR A 195 15.70 16.10 10.42
CA TYR A 195 17.08 16.48 10.75
C TYR A 195 17.27 17.99 10.65
N PRO A 196 17.67 18.68 11.72
CA PRO A 196 18.07 20.07 11.61
C PRO A 196 19.40 20.17 10.84
N VAL A 197 19.44 21.00 9.79
CA VAL A 197 20.64 21.21 8.97
C VAL A 197 21.34 22.48 9.39
N ALA A 198 20.59 23.58 9.51
CA ALA A 198 21.08 24.88 9.95
C ALA A 198 19.91 25.75 10.46
N GLU A 199 20.18 26.91 11.05
CA GLU A 199 19.11 27.83 11.49
C GLU A 199 18.23 28.20 10.29
N GLY A 200 16.92 27.93 10.40
CA GLY A 200 15.93 28.08 9.33
C GLY A 200 15.85 26.97 8.28
N PHE A 201 16.62 25.88 8.44
CA PHE A 201 16.66 24.78 7.47
C PHE A 201 16.66 23.39 8.14
N ALA A 202 15.75 22.53 7.69
CA ALA A 202 15.66 21.14 8.14
C ALA A 202 15.41 20.19 6.95
N LEU A 203 15.78 18.92 7.11
CA LEU A 203 15.47 17.84 6.18
C LEU A 203 14.44 16.91 6.79
N ASP A 204 13.25 16.85 6.18
CA ASP A 204 12.21 15.89 6.52
C ASP A 204 12.30 14.68 5.62
N TYR A 205 12.51 13.51 6.20
CA TYR A 205 12.34 12.24 5.51
C TYR A 205 10.99 11.64 5.87
N THR A 206 10.17 11.32 4.88
CA THR A 206 8.87 10.66 5.06
C THR A 206 8.87 9.32 4.34
N VAL A 207 8.54 8.25 5.08
CA VAL A 207 8.47 6.90 4.51
C VAL A 207 7.03 6.58 4.08
N ASP A 208 6.87 6.27 2.80
CA ASP A 208 5.64 5.74 2.20
C ASP A 208 5.84 4.25 1.83
N SER A 209 4.78 3.57 1.37
CA SER A 209 4.87 2.16 0.97
C SER A 209 5.69 1.90 -0.30
N GLU A 210 5.97 2.94 -1.09
CA GLU A 210 6.66 2.83 -2.40
C GLU A 210 7.83 3.81 -2.57
N GLN A 211 8.07 4.69 -1.58
CA GLN A 211 9.05 5.77 -1.71
C GLN A 211 9.51 6.33 -0.37
N LEU A 212 10.71 6.86 -0.36
CA LEU A 212 11.25 7.74 0.67
C LEU A 212 11.23 9.16 0.12
N LYS A 213 10.37 10.02 0.66
CA LYS A 213 10.41 11.45 0.35
C LYS A 213 11.45 12.14 1.21
N GLN A 214 12.17 13.10 0.65
CA GLN A 214 13.08 13.97 1.36
C GLN A 214 12.68 15.40 1.04
N ASN A 215 12.45 16.24 2.05
CA ASN A 215 12.08 17.63 1.86
C ASN A 215 13.09 18.53 2.56
N LEU A 216 13.75 19.42 1.82
CA LEU A 216 14.40 20.57 2.44
C LEU A 216 13.32 21.58 2.82
N LEU A 217 13.13 21.75 4.12
CA LEU A 217 12.30 22.79 4.69
C LEU A 217 13.07 24.10 4.72
N VAL A 218 12.43 25.15 4.23
CA VAL A 218 12.92 26.52 4.28
C VAL A 218 11.90 27.33 5.07
N SER A 219 12.31 27.85 6.21
CA SER A 219 11.41 28.52 7.15
C SER A 219 11.02 29.93 6.74
N GLU A 220 11.95 30.64 6.11
CA GLU A 220 11.79 32.03 5.69
C GLU A 220 12.53 32.31 4.38
N ARG A 221 12.21 33.46 3.78
CA ARG A 221 12.84 33.85 2.52
C ARG A 221 14.36 34.00 2.71
N PRO A 222 15.19 33.28 1.93
CA PRO A 222 16.64 33.36 2.08
C PRO A 222 17.18 34.71 1.60
N ILE A 223 18.37 35.08 2.10
CA ILE A 223 19.07 36.30 1.66
C ILE A 223 20.17 35.90 0.68
N LEU A 224 20.00 36.25 -0.60
CA LEU A 224 20.91 35.86 -1.68
C LEU A 224 21.60 37.08 -2.30
N ASP A 225 22.84 36.89 -2.74
CA ASP A 225 23.58 37.87 -3.55
C ASP A 225 23.02 37.86 -4.99
N GLU A 226 23.03 39.02 -5.67
CA GLU A 226 22.56 39.15 -7.07
C GLU A 226 23.29 38.22 -8.05
N SER A 227 24.51 37.79 -7.71
CA SER A 227 25.31 36.83 -8.49
C SER A 227 24.84 35.37 -8.37
N GLN A 228 23.98 35.06 -7.41
CA GLN A 228 23.49 33.69 -7.18
C GLN A 228 22.23 33.46 -8.01
N ALA A 229 22.34 32.61 -9.03
CA ALA A 229 21.22 32.25 -9.87
C ALA A 229 20.27 31.29 -9.15
N TRP A 230 20.78 30.32 -8.40
CA TRP A 230 19.98 29.24 -7.80
C TRP A 230 20.23 29.08 -6.29
N PHE A 231 19.23 28.53 -5.60
CA PHE A 231 19.23 28.22 -4.18
C PHE A 231 18.67 26.82 -3.92
N GLY A 232 19.24 26.09 -2.96
CA GLY A 232 18.72 24.80 -2.53
C GLY A 232 19.67 24.08 -1.60
N PHE A 233 19.80 22.77 -1.76
CA PHE A 233 20.76 21.98 -1.01
C PHE A 233 21.51 20.99 -1.89
N THR A 234 22.67 20.57 -1.40
CA THR A 234 23.52 19.55 -1.99
C THR A 234 23.77 18.43 -0.99
N GLU A 235 23.95 17.23 -1.49
CA GLU A 235 24.21 16.03 -0.70
C GLU A 235 25.06 15.05 -1.50
N ARG A 236 25.75 14.17 -0.79
CA ARG A 236 26.47 13.05 -1.41
C ARG A 236 25.59 11.79 -1.42
N MET A 237 25.68 11.08 -2.52
CA MET A 237 25.01 9.81 -2.78
C MET A 237 26.04 8.72 -3.09
N ILE A 238 25.78 7.50 -2.61
CA ILE A 238 26.54 6.30 -2.94
C ILE A 238 25.55 5.28 -3.49
N LEU A 239 25.84 4.80 -4.70
CA LEU A 239 25.05 3.74 -5.33
C LEU A 239 25.65 2.36 -5.08
N PRO A 240 24.83 1.30 -5.18
CA PRO A 240 25.31 -0.08 -5.13
C PRO A 240 26.28 -0.38 -6.28
N GLU A 241 27.19 -1.33 -6.07
CA GLU A 241 28.13 -1.72 -7.12
C GLU A 241 27.40 -2.21 -8.38
N GLY A 242 27.83 -1.72 -9.56
CA GLY A 242 27.22 -2.09 -10.84
C GLY A 242 25.95 -1.31 -11.19
N TYR A 243 25.60 -0.27 -10.44
CA TYR A 243 24.49 0.65 -10.74
C TYR A 243 25.00 2.06 -11.09
N ALA A 244 24.24 2.78 -11.92
CA ALA A 244 24.51 4.16 -12.30
C ALA A 244 23.22 4.98 -12.43
N LEU A 245 23.37 6.30 -12.46
CA LEU A 245 22.28 7.24 -12.74
C LEU A 245 22.05 7.40 -14.25
N PHE A 246 20.79 7.52 -14.65
CA PHE A 246 20.39 7.72 -16.04
C PHE A 246 19.34 8.83 -16.16
N VAL A 247 19.48 9.68 -17.17
CA VAL A 247 18.43 10.62 -17.60
C VAL A 247 17.93 10.12 -18.94
N GLY A 248 16.69 9.62 -18.97
CA GLY A 248 16.16 8.93 -20.14
C GLY A 248 16.92 7.63 -20.43
N GLU A 249 17.70 7.58 -21.51
CA GLU A 249 18.56 6.44 -21.87
C GLU A 249 20.05 6.75 -21.75
N GLU A 250 20.39 7.98 -21.35
CA GLU A 250 21.77 8.45 -21.23
C GLU A 250 22.26 8.26 -19.80
N MET A 251 23.39 7.56 -19.66
CA MET A 251 24.07 7.39 -18.37
C MET A 251 24.76 8.70 -17.99
N ILE A 252 24.58 9.15 -16.75
CA ILE A 252 25.31 10.30 -16.21
C ILE A 252 26.77 9.90 -15.99
N GLY A 253 27.68 10.62 -16.64
CA GLY A 253 29.14 10.46 -16.53
C GLY A 253 29.77 11.50 -15.60
N GLU A 254 31.04 11.84 -15.86
CA GLU A 254 31.79 12.84 -15.09
C GLU A 254 31.38 14.30 -15.38
N ASP A 255 30.70 14.53 -16.51
CA ASP A 255 30.20 15.86 -16.87
C ASP A 255 29.02 16.27 -15.97
N VAL A 256 28.96 17.57 -15.65
CA VAL A 256 27.85 18.13 -14.86
C VAL A 256 26.55 18.00 -15.65
N VAL A 257 25.56 17.34 -15.07
CA VAL A 257 24.21 17.22 -15.64
C VAL A 257 23.25 18.13 -14.90
N ILE A 258 22.57 18.97 -15.67
CA ILE A 258 21.53 19.88 -15.17
C ILE A 258 20.20 19.49 -15.82
N THR A 259 19.21 19.10 -15.03
CA THR A 259 17.97 18.54 -15.57
C THR A 259 16.74 18.79 -14.69
N GLN A 260 15.58 18.93 -15.34
CA GLN A 260 14.25 18.93 -14.70
C GLN A 260 13.48 17.66 -15.10
N GLU A 261 14.21 16.59 -15.40
CA GLU A 261 13.67 15.27 -15.74
C GLU A 261 13.92 14.28 -14.60
N SER A 262 13.20 13.16 -14.60
CA SER A 262 13.44 12.07 -13.64
C SER A 262 14.81 11.43 -13.88
N ILE A 263 15.46 10.99 -12.80
CA ILE A 263 16.72 10.26 -12.84
C ILE A 263 16.47 8.82 -12.40
N ASP A 264 16.83 7.86 -13.24
CA ASP A 264 16.69 6.44 -12.95
C ASP A 264 17.99 5.86 -12.40
N ILE A 265 17.90 4.98 -11.40
CA ILE A 265 19.01 4.19 -10.87
C ILE A 265 18.90 2.80 -11.50
N ARG A 266 19.80 2.45 -12.41
CA ARG A 266 19.71 1.19 -13.17
C ARG A 266 20.99 0.39 -13.10
N ASN A 267 20.86 -0.93 -13.17
CA ASN A 267 21.99 -1.83 -13.31
C ASN A 267 22.67 -1.62 -14.67
N ILE A 268 23.98 -1.41 -14.68
CA ILE A 268 24.76 -1.07 -15.88
C ILE A 268 24.80 -2.24 -16.88
N ALA A 269 24.77 -3.49 -16.39
CA ALA A 269 24.88 -4.67 -17.22
C ALA A 269 23.52 -5.14 -17.77
N SER A 270 22.48 -5.19 -16.93
CA SER A 270 21.15 -5.69 -17.30
C SER A 270 20.19 -4.61 -17.78
N GLY A 271 20.41 -3.34 -17.41
CA GLY A 271 19.47 -2.23 -17.64
C GLY A 271 18.25 -2.25 -16.71
N GLU A 272 18.23 -3.13 -15.71
CA GLU A 272 17.14 -3.24 -14.74
C GLU A 272 17.09 -2.03 -13.81
N LEU A 273 15.89 -1.47 -13.61
CA LEU A 273 15.64 -0.34 -12.72
C LEU A 273 15.64 -0.82 -11.26
N LEU A 274 16.45 -0.19 -10.42
CA LEU A 274 16.45 -0.37 -8.96
C LEU A 274 15.50 0.62 -8.28
N ALA A 275 15.65 1.91 -8.60
CA ALA A 275 14.85 2.99 -8.03
C ALA A 275 14.82 4.18 -9.00
N GLU A 276 13.93 5.12 -8.75
CA GLU A 276 13.72 6.32 -9.55
C GLU A 276 13.68 7.55 -8.65
N MET A 277 14.36 8.62 -9.06
CA MET A 277 14.20 9.96 -8.51
C MET A 277 13.28 10.74 -9.45
N PRO A 278 12.00 10.96 -9.10
CA PRO A 278 11.08 11.70 -9.95
C PRO A 278 11.49 13.17 -10.03
N VAL A 279 10.86 13.91 -10.95
CA VAL A 279 11.06 15.36 -11.08
C VAL A 279 10.74 16.03 -9.73
N PRO A 280 11.67 16.82 -9.17
CA PRO A 280 11.50 17.40 -7.85
C PRO A 280 10.51 18.56 -7.93
N ILE A 281 9.62 18.63 -6.95
CA ILE A 281 8.59 19.68 -6.88
C ILE A 281 8.75 20.47 -5.61
N VAL A 282 8.31 21.72 -5.64
CA VAL A 282 8.31 22.60 -4.47
C VAL A 282 6.88 22.79 -4.01
N VAL A 283 6.66 22.54 -2.72
CA VAL A 283 5.36 22.67 -2.07
C VAL A 283 5.44 23.75 -1.00
N GLU A 284 4.63 24.78 -1.16
CA GLU A 284 4.41 25.80 -0.13
C GLU A 284 3.41 25.24 0.90
N MET A 285 3.71 25.33 2.19
CA MET A 285 2.97 24.58 3.22
C MET A 285 1.61 25.20 3.61
N ASP A 286 1.41 26.49 3.34
CA ASP A 286 0.17 27.23 3.65
C ASP A 286 -0.47 27.83 2.39
N THR A 287 -0.81 27.00 1.40
CA THR A 287 -1.38 27.53 0.16
C THR A 287 -2.88 27.35 0.01
N THR A 288 -3.55 28.49 0.07
CA THR A 288 -4.74 28.80 -0.75
C THR A 288 -4.39 29.12 -2.22
N SER A 289 -3.09 29.09 -2.57
CA SER A 289 -2.57 29.35 -3.91
C SER A 289 -3.17 28.42 -4.98
N GLU A 290 -3.47 29.00 -6.14
CA GLU A 290 -4.08 28.32 -7.28
C GLU A 290 -3.04 27.98 -8.37
N GLU A 291 -1.75 28.25 -8.11
CA GLU A 291 -0.64 27.96 -9.01
C GLU A 291 -0.22 26.48 -8.92
N PRO A 292 0.20 25.86 -10.05
CA PRO A 292 0.78 24.51 -9.99
C PRO A 292 2.09 24.53 -9.17
N PRO A 293 2.48 23.39 -8.55
CA PRO A 293 3.75 23.26 -7.86
C PRO A 293 4.91 23.68 -8.79
N TYR A 294 5.88 24.40 -8.24
CA TYR A 294 7.08 24.77 -8.99
C TYR A 294 7.97 23.53 -9.18
N ILE A 295 8.63 23.43 -10.32
CA ILE A 295 9.52 22.32 -10.65
C ILE A 295 10.95 22.76 -10.30
N ALA A 296 11.56 22.05 -9.36
CA ALA A 296 12.97 22.25 -9.03
C ALA A 296 13.87 21.55 -10.07
N THR A 297 15.16 21.83 -9.99
CA THR A 297 16.18 21.34 -10.91
C THR A 297 17.17 20.44 -10.17
N PHE A 298 17.56 19.33 -10.78
CA PHE A 298 18.69 18.53 -10.36
C PHE A 298 19.99 19.04 -11.00
N ILE A 299 21.02 19.24 -10.19
CA ILE A 299 22.41 19.31 -10.65
C ILE A 299 23.12 18.06 -10.14
N VAL A 300 23.65 17.25 -11.04
CA VAL A 300 24.38 16.03 -10.71
C VAL A 300 25.82 16.15 -11.16
N GLN A 301 26.75 15.84 -10.27
CA GLN A 301 28.19 15.78 -10.54
C GLN A 301 28.74 14.43 -10.05
N VAL A 302 29.56 13.78 -10.87
CA VAL A 302 30.25 12.54 -10.49
C VAL A 302 31.74 12.81 -10.43
N ILE A 303 32.32 12.74 -9.22
CA ILE A 303 33.74 13.05 -8.97
C ILE A 303 34.37 11.87 -8.24
N ASP A 304 35.41 11.27 -8.81
CA ASP A 304 36.16 10.14 -8.22
C ASP A 304 35.27 8.97 -7.75
N GLY A 305 34.17 8.72 -8.47
CA GLY A 305 33.18 7.68 -8.13
C GLY A 305 32.19 8.05 -7.02
N GLN A 306 32.25 9.28 -6.50
CA GLN A 306 31.23 9.84 -5.60
C GLN A 306 30.23 10.67 -6.41
N ILE A 307 28.94 10.51 -6.09
CA ILE A 307 27.87 11.29 -6.71
C ILE A 307 27.53 12.44 -5.76
N ILE A 308 27.58 13.66 -6.28
CA ILE A 308 27.06 14.85 -5.61
C ILE A 308 25.79 15.24 -6.36
N ILE A 309 24.67 15.26 -5.67
CA ILE A 309 23.38 15.68 -6.22
C ILE A 309 22.91 16.92 -5.48
N SER A 310 22.39 17.89 -6.23
CA SER A 310 21.85 19.12 -5.68
C SER A 310 20.44 19.35 -6.22
N THR A 311 19.51 19.64 -5.33
CA THR A 311 18.12 19.97 -5.68
C THR A 311 17.89 21.43 -5.40
N VAL A 312 17.61 22.20 -6.45
CA VAL A 312 17.67 23.67 -6.42
C VAL A 312 16.51 24.32 -7.16
N VAL A 313 16.22 25.55 -6.77
CA VAL A 313 15.21 26.43 -7.38
C VAL A 313 15.88 27.72 -7.85
N GLU A 314 15.25 28.41 -8.80
CA GLU A 314 15.73 29.72 -9.26
C GLU A 314 15.61 30.76 -8.12
N SER A 315 16.68 31.54 -7.91
CA SER A 315 16.71 32.65 -6.95
C SER A 315 15.57 33.64 -7.20
N GLU A 316 15.29 33.97 -8.46
CA GLU A 316 14.17 34.86 -8.81
C GLU A 316 12.81 34.32 -8.37
N TRP A 317 12.66 32.99 -8.38
CA TRP A 317 11.43 32.34 -7.98
C TRP A 317 11.27 32.33 -6.46
N ILE A 318 12.30 31.92 -5.71
CA ILE A 318 12.23 31.80 -4.24
C ILE A 318 12.21 33.17 -3.53
N LEU A 319 12.81 34.19 -4.15
CA LEU A 319 12.82 35.55 -3.61
C LEU A 319 11.55 36.35 -3.93
N SER A 320 10.63 35.81 -4.75
CA SER A 320 9.39 36.49 -5.11
C SER A 320 8.56 36.84 -3.87
N GLU A 321 7.94 38.02 -3.89
CA GLU A 321 7.06 38.51 -2.82
C GLU A 321 5.82 37.62 -2.64
N ASP A 322 5.44 36.87 -3.68
CA ASP A 322 4.27 35.99 -3.69
C ASP A 322 4.52 34.63 -3.00
N ARG A 323 5.76 34.31 -2.62
CA ARG A 323 6.12 33.03 -1.98
C ARG A 323 5.65 32.98 -0.54
N VAL A 324 5.05 31.85 -0.17
CA VAL A 324 4.60 31.57 1.19
C VAL A 324 5.57 30.60 1.85
N PHE A 325 6.14 31.01 2.98
CA PHE A 325 6.98 30.18 3.82
C PHE A 325 6.22 29.74 5.07
N PRO A 326 6.51 28.56 5.64
CA PRO A 326 7.54 27.61 5.21
C PRO A 326 7.23 26.90 3.89
N LEU A 327 8.27 26.51 3.15
CA LEU A 327 8.17 25.73 1.92
C LEU A 327 9.08 24.50 1.97
N ALA A 328 8.76 23.49 1.14
CA ALA A 328 9.48 22.24 1.02
C ALA A 328 9.99 22.03 -0.40
N ILE A 329 11.29 21.77 -0.57
CA ILE A 329 11.91 21.34 -1.83
C ILE A 329 12.11 19.82 -1.76
N ASP A 330 11.38 19.07 -2.60
CA ASP A 330 11.22 17.61 -2.52
C ASP A 330 12.06 16.86 -3.57
N PRO A 331 13.25 16.30 -3.23
CA PRO A 331 13.72 15.09 -3.89
C PRO A 331 13.11 13.84 -3.23
N THR A 332 12.69 12.89 -4.06
CA THR A 332 12.12 11.62 -3.60
C THR A 332 12.93 10.46 -4.17
N ILE A 333 13.07 9.36 -3.42
CA ILE A 333 13.53 8.07 -3.95
C ILE A 333 12.34 7.14 -3.99
N LYS A 334 12.00 6.68 -5.20
CA LYS A 334 10.88 5.79 -5.45
C LYS A 334 11.37 4.39 -5.81
N VAL A 335 10.95 3.40 -5.05
CA VAL A 335 11.43 2.01 -5.20
C VAL A 335 10.51 1.15 -6.05
N ASN A 336 9.22 1.50 -6.10
CA ASN A 336 8.21 0.78 -6.88
C ASN A 336 7.67 1.62 -8.02
N ARG A 337 7.33 0.97 -9.14
CA ARG A 337 6.67 1.65 -10.27
C ARG A 337 5.33 2.17 -9.81
N GLY A 338 5.14 3.49 -9.90
CA GLY A 338 3.90 4.10 -9.43
C GLY A 338 2.68 3.51 -10.11
N SER A 339 1.64 3.37 -9.32
CA SER A 339 0.38 2.74 -9.66
C SER A 339 -0.64 3.73 -10.26
N GLY A 340 -0.24 4.96 -10.55
CA GLY A 340 -1.12 5.97 -11.13
C GLY A 340 -0.40 7.27 -11.47
N GLY A 341 -1.15 8.26 -11.94
CA GLY A 341 -0.65 9.58 -12.24
C GLY A 341 -1.60 10.39 -13.12
N TYR A 342 -1.06 11.20 -14.03
CA TYR A 342 -1.86 12.08 -14.88
C TYR A 342 -1.24 12.36 -16.24
N CYS A 343 -2.08 12.74 -17.20
CA CYS A 343 -1.64 13.16 -18.52
C CYS A 343 -1.98 14.62 -18.80
N TYR A 344 -0.98 15.40 -19.18
CA TYR A 344 -1.07 16.76 -19.70
C TYR A 344 -1.28 16.76 -21.22
N LYS A 345 -2.41 17.31 -21.67
CA LYS A 345 -2.86 17.17 -23.06
C LYS A 345 -2.02 17.97 -24.07
N TYR A 346 -1.62 19.21 -23.77
CA TYR A 346 -1.04 20.10 -24.78
C TYR A 346 0.22 19.49 -25.42
N TRP A 347 1.11 18.94 -24.61
CA TRP A 347 2.34 18.29 -25.07
C TRP A 347 2.21 16.77 -25.24
N ASN A 348 1.04 16.18 -24.97
CA ASN A 348 0.84 14.74 -24.83
C ASN A 348 1.83 14.10 -23.85
N ARG A 349 1.90 14.65 -22.64
CA ARG A 349 2.82 14.21 -21.60
C ARG A 349 2.06 13.42 -20.57
N CYS A 350 2.53 12.25 -20.18
CA CYS A 350 1.94 11.49 -19.08
C CYS A 350 3.01 11.25 -18.02
N TYR A 351 2.60 11.37 -16.77
CA TYR A 351 3.45 11.28 -15.59
C TYR A 351 2.91 10.21 -14.67
N VAL A 352 3.80 9.44 -14.07
CA VAL A 352 3.51 8.61 -12.91
C VAL A 352 3.75 9.47 -11.68
N SER A 353 2.79 9.46 -10.76
CA SER A 353 2.88 10.28 -9.56
C SER A 353 1.98 9.71 -8.47
N SER A 354 2.35 9.96 -7.22
CA SER A 354 1.50 9.73 -6.05
C SER A 354 0.27 10.65 -6.02
N TYR A 355 0.17 11.59 -6.98
CA TYR A 355 -1.01 12.42 -7.22
C TYR A 355 -1.59 12.19 -8.61
N GLY A 356 -2.91 12.29 -8.71
CA GLY A 356 -3.64 12.38 -9.98
C GLY A 356 -4.20 13.79 -10.17
N LEU A 357 -4.06 14.39 -11.36
CA LEU A 357 -4.64 15.69 -11.68
C LEU A 357 -5.73 15.58 -12.74
N THR A 358 -6.92 16.07 -12.40
CA THR A 358 -8.03 16.27 -13.34
C THR A 358 -8.37 17.76 -13.39
N ARG A 359 -8.01 18.43 -14.49
CA ARG A 359 -8.11 19.89 -14.58
C ARG A 359 -8.57 20.40 -15.94
N THR A 360 -9.37 21.47 -15.90
CA THR A 360 -9.74 22.29 -17.06
C THR A 360 -9.19 23.71 -16.95
N GLY A 361 -8.87 24.35 -18.07
CA GLY A 361 -8.26 25.67 -18.09
C GLY A 361 -9.19 26.79 -17.63
N ARG A 362 -8.61 27.81 -16.95
CA ARG A 362 -9.34 28.90 -16.28
C ARG A 362 -10.07 29.86 -17.22
N TYR A 363 -9.50 30.16 -18.39
CA TYR A 363 -9.99 31.21 -19.30
C TYR A 363 -10.39 30.70 -20.69
N SER A 364 -10.10 29.44 -21.00
CA SER A 364 -10.17 28.88 -22.36
C SER A 364 -10.95 27.56 -22.43
N ASN A 365 -11.50 27.07 -21.32
CA ASN A 365 -12.23 25.80 -21.23
C ASN A 365 -11.46 24.58 -21.78
N THR A 366 -10.12 24.67 -21.80
CA THR A 366 -9.21 23.62 -22.26
C THR A 366 -9.28 22.41 -21.32
N LYS A 367 -8.95 21.23 -21.86
CA LYS A 367 -8.87 19.97 -21.10
C LYS A 367 -7.40 19.73 -20.82
N ASP A 368 -6.94 20.17 -19.65
CA ASP A 368 -5.51 20.30 -19.37
C ASP A 368 -4.93 18.97 -18.92
N TYR A 369 -5.51 18.41 -17.86
CA TYR A 369 -5.02 17.22 -17.16
C TYR A 369 -6.13 16.19 -16.97
N MET A 370 -5.79 14.91 -17.11
CA MET A 370 -6.66 13.76 -16.81
C MET A 370 -5.87 12.76 -15.98
N MET A 371 -6.42 12.31 -14.85
CA MET A 371 -5.75 11.32 -14.00
C MET A 371 -6.08 9.89 -14.39
N PHE A 372 -5.16 8.98 -14.09
CA PHE A 372 -5.34 7.55 -14.23
C PHE A 372 -4.76 6.81 -13.02
N SER A 373 -5.34 5.66 -12.70
CA SER A 373 -4.89 4.72 -11.68
C SER A 373 -4.86 3.31 -12.29
N ARG A 374 -3.92 2.49 -11.83
CA ARG A 374 -3.67 1.11 -12.26
C ARG A 374 -3.90 0.19 -11.08
N PHE A 375 -4.83 -0.75 -11.25
CA PHE A 375 -5.09 -1.82 -10.31
C PHE A 375 -4.57 -3.12 -10.90
N THR A 376 -3.77 -3.86 -10.15
CA THR A 376 -3.14 -5.10 -10.63
C THR A 376 -3.72 -6.28 -9.87
N TYR A 377 -4.22 -7.26 -10.63
CA TYR A 377 -4.68 -8.52 -10.09
C TYR A 377 -3.64 -9.62 -10.39
N THR A 378 -3.44 -10.49 -9.42
CA THR A 378 -2.64 -11.71 -9.52
C THR A 378 -3.56 -12.93 -9.48
N ALA A 379 -2.99 -14.11 -9.73
CA ALA A 379 -3.74 -15.36 -9.58
C ALA A 379 -4.24 -15.59 -8.14
N ALA A 380 -3.59 -14.98 -7.13
CA ALA A 380 -4.01 -15.06 -5.73
C ALA A 380 -5.30 -14.27 -5.45
N ASN A 381 -5.65 -13.29 -6.30
CA ASN A 381 -6.86 -12.48 -6.15
C ASN A 381 -8.07 -13.06 -6.89
N GLY A 382 -7.94 -14.25 -7.48
CA GLY A 382 -9.02 -14.90 -8.22
C GLY A 382 -10.21 -15.25 -7.33
N MET A 383 -11.42 -14.92 -7.78
CA MET A 383 -12.64 -15.36 -7.09
C MET A 383 -12.88 -16.86 -7.29
N PRO A 384 -13.58 -17.53 -6.34
CA PRO A 384 -13.99 -18.91 -6.48
C PRO A 384 -14.79 -19.17 -7.76
N THR A 385 -14.67 -20.38 -8.31
CA THR A 385 -15.45 -20.77 -9.50
C THR A 385 -16.95 -20.77 -9.17
N GLY A 386 -17.74 -20.06 -9.98
CA GLY A 386 -19.19 -19.94 -9.77
C GLY A 386 -19.59 -18.81 -8.80
N ALA A 387 -18.65 -17.98 -8.35
CA ALA A 387 -18.97 -16.78 -7.58
C ALA A 387 -19.86 -15.83 -8.38
N THR A 388 -20.82 -15.22 -7.68
CA THR A 388 -21.71 -14.18 -8.20
C THR A 388 -21.28 -12.83 -7.64
N VAL A 389 -20.91 -11.91 -8.51
CA VAL A 389 -20.50 -10.54 -8.12
C VAL A 389 -21.74 -9.70 -7.88
N ASP A 390 -21.88 -9.15 -6.68
CA ASP A 390 -23.01 -8.34 -6.25
C ASP A 390 -22.78 -6.84 -6.47
N SER A 391 -21.56 -6.34 -6.27
CA SER A 391 -21.23 -4.94 -6.54
C SER A 391 -19.74 -4.77 -6.87
N ILE A 392 -19.46 -3.68 -7.61
CA ILE A 392 -18.10 -3.20 -7.85
C ILE A 392 -18.11 -1.67 -7.68
N THR A 393 -17.28 -1.17 -6.77
CA THR A 393 -17.07 0.25 -6.54
C THR A 393 -15.58 0.60 -6.65
N HIS A 394 -15.30 1.83 -7.03
CA HIS A 394 -13.95 2.40 -7.05
C HIS A 394 -13.90 3.60 -6.12
N HIS A 395 -12.94 3.59 -5.20
CA HIS A 395 -12.77 4.59 -4.16
C HIS A 395 -11.50 5.39 -4.39
N GLN A 396 -11.63 6.71 -4.41
CA GLN A 396 -10.53 7.65 -4.65
C GLN A 396 -10.59 8.78 -3.63
N TYR A 397 -9.46 9.05 -2.97
CA TYR A 397 -9.32 10.22 -2.12
C TYR A 397 -8.90 11.45 -2.93
N HIS A 398 -9.53 12.58 -2.66
CA HIS A 398 -9.18 13.89 -3.21
C HIS A 398 -8.71 14.84 -2.12
N ASN A 399 -7.43 15.20 -2.14
CA ASN A 399 -6.84 16.09 -1.15
C ASN A 399 -7.06 17.58 -1.50
N TYR A 400 -7.25 17.91 -2.78
CA TYR A 400 -7.43 19.29 -3.21
C TYR A 400 -8.50 19.47 -4.30
N ARG A 401 -9.24 20.58 -4.21
CA ARG A 401 -10.28 20.94 -5.18
C ARG A 401 -10.50 22.46 -5.30
N ALA A 402 -10.36 22.99 -6.52
CA ALA A 402 -10.67 24.38 -6.87
C ALA A 402 -11.57 24.49 -8.12
N GLY A 403 -12.25 25.63 -8.28
CA GLY A 403 -13.08 25.93 -9.47
C GLY A 403 -14.56 25.58 -9.33
N SER A 404 -15.19 25.08 -10.41
CA SER A 404 -16.64 24.88 -10.58
C SER A 404 -17.18 23.70 -9.77
N ARG A 405 -18.43 23.82 -9.31
CA ARG A 405 -19.20 22.77 -8.58
C ARG A 405 -20.39 22.27 -9.38
N ALA A 406 -20.36 22.41 -10.71
CA ALA A 406 -21.43 21.86 -11.54
C ALA A 406 -21.63 20.38 -11.17
N ALA A 407 -22.86 20.03 -10.79
CA ALA A 407 -23.21 18.67 -10.39
C ALA A 407 -22.77 17.69 -11.51
N ASN A 408 -22.04 16.64 -11.13
CA ASN A 408 -21.51 15.60 -12.03
C ASN A 408 -20.54 16.11 -13.13
N SER A 409 -19.57 16.94 -12.75
CA SER A 409 -18.59 17.50 -13.69
C SER A 409 -17.41 16.58 -14.01
N VAL A 410 -17.22 15.46 -13.31
CA VAL A 410 -16.13 14.52 -13.56
C VAL A 410 -16.68 13.13 -13.83
N SER A 411 -16.35 12.57 -15.00
CA SER A 411 -16.63 11.19 -15.39
C SER A 411 -15.52 10.26 -14.90
N ALA A 412 -15.91 9.12 -14.35
CA ALA A 412 -15.04 7.98 -14.13
C ALA A 412 -15.20 6.96 -15.28
N THR A 413 -14.08 6.38 -15.70
CA THR A 413 -13.99 5.50 -16.87
C THR A 413 -13.08 4.31 -16.57
N VAL A 414 -13.40 3.14 -17.11
CA VAL A 414 -12.42 2.05 -17.25
C VAL A 414 -11.63 2.32 -18.52
N LEU A 415 -10.31 2.26 -18.49
CA LEU A 415 -9.48 2.55 -19.66
C LEU A 415 -9.69 1.50 -20.76
N GLU A 416 -10.13 1.97 -21.93
CA GLU A 416 -10.42 1.15 -23.10
C GLU A 416 -9.43 1.39 -24.24
N SER A 417 -9.23 0.36 -25.07
CA SER A 417 -8.46 0.53 -26.29
C SER A 417 -9.25 1.36 -27.32
N CYS A 418 -8.95 2.65 -27.38
CA CYS A 418 -9.58 3.63 -28.28
C CYS A 418 -8.72 4.01 -29.51
N GLY A 419 -7.58 3.33 -29.71
CA GLY A 419 -6.58 3.68 -30.72
C GLY A 419 -5.68 4.84 -30.31
N SER A 420 -4.99 5.45 -31.28
CA SER A 420 -4.27 6.71 -31.07
C SER A 420 -4.54 7.73 -32.15
N SER A 421 -4.39 9.00 -31.80
CA SER A 421 -4.46 10.12 -32.72
C SER A 421 -3.29 11.07 -32.47
N TYR A 422 -2.73 11.64 -33.53
CA TYR A 422 -1.61 12.57 -33.44
C TYR A 422 -2.11 14.01 -33.32
N THR A 423 -2.39 14.45 -32.09
CA THR A 423 -2.68 15.86 -31.78
C THR A 423 -1.62 16.43 -30.83
N TYR A 424 -0.52 16.95 -31.39
CA TYR A 424 0.61 17.52 -30.63
C TYR A 424 0.53 19.05 -30.57
N ARG A 425 0.92 19.66 -29.44
CA ARG A 425 0.81 21.11 -29.16
C ARG A 425 -0.63 21.63 -29.31
N SER A 426 -1.58 20.85 -28.83
CA SER A 426 -3.00 21.13 -29.02
C SER A 426 -3.84 20.69 -27.83
N TRP A 427 -4.77 21.58 -27.46
CA TRP A 427 -5.83 21.34 -26.47
C TRP A 427 -7.03 20.58 -27.04
N THR A 428 -7.05 20.33 -28.36
CA THR A 428 -8.10 19.54 -29.00
C THR A 428 -7.98 18.08 -28.56
N MET A 429 -9.02 17.58 -27.91
CA MET A 429 -9.06 16.19 -27.50
C MET A 429 -9.17 15.26 -28.71
N PRO A 430 -8.42 14.14 -28.73
CA PRO A 430 -8.46 13.20 -29.84
C PRO A 430 -9.81 12.48 -29.90
N SER A 431 -10.29 12.18 -31.11
CA SER A 431 -11.39 11.24 -31.29
C SER A 431 -10.88 9.80 -31.25
N ALA A 432 -11.74 8.88 -30.76
CA ALA A 432 -11.50 7.46 -30.93
C ALA A 432 -11.25 7.09 -32.41
N GLN A 433 -10.43 6.06 -32.64
CA GLN A 433 -10.18 5.54 -33.99
C GLN A 433 -11.46 4.93 -34.60
N SER A 434 -11.49 4.79 -35.94
CA SER A 434 -12.61 4.15 -36.65
C SER A 434 -12.93 2.78 -36.05
N GLY A 435 -14.14 2.62 -35.52
CA GLY A 435 -14.57 1.43 -34.76
C GLY A 435 -14.86 1.71 -33.28
N GLY A 436 -14.48 2.87 -32.76
CA GLY A 436 -14.71 3.26 -31.37
C GLY A 436 -13.72 2.63 -30.39
N CYS A 437 -14.05 2.67 -29.10
CA CYS A 437 -13.28 2.01 -28.05
C CYS A 437 -13.76 0.57 -27.88
N SER A 438 -12.83 -0.38 -27.72
CA SER A 438 -13.17 -1.80 -27.53
C SER A 438 -12.15 -2.51 -26.66
N GLY A 439 -12.61 -3.29 -25.69
CA GLY A 439 -11.75 -4.03 -24.75
C GLY A 439 -10.99 -3.11 -23.77
N ALA A 440 -10.38 -3.70 -22.75
CA ALA A 440 -9.51 -2.98 -21.83
C ALA A 440 -8.24 -2.49 -22.54
N LEU A 441 -7.74 -1.32 -22.16
CA LEU A 441 -6.45 -0.83 -22.62
C LEU A 441 -5.34 -1.79 -22.11
N ALA A 442 -4.37 -2.11 -22.98
CA ALA A 442 -3.25 -2.96 -22.59
C ALA A 442 -2.41 -2.29 -21.48
N PRO A 443 -2.04 -2.99 -20.39
CA PRO A 443 -1.26 -2.45 -19.27
C PRO A 443 0.04 -1.76 -19.69
N SER A 444 0.70 -2.26 -20.74
CA SER A 444 1.94 -1.67 -21.27
C SER A 444 1.80 -0.20 -21.76
N ARG A 445 0.57 0.31 -21.91
CA ARG A 445 0.32 1.71 -22.27
C ARG A 445 0.30 2.66 -21.06
N TYR A 446 0.03 2.15 -19.86
CA TYR A 446 -0.08 2.93 -18.62
C TYR A 446 0.76 2.37 -17.47
N SER A 447 1.62 1.39 -17.75
CA SER A 447 2.64 0.85 -16.84
C SER A 447 4.01 1.33 -17.31
N PHE A 448 4.36 2.55 -16.93
CA PHE A 448 5.67 3.17 -17.18
C PHE A 448 6.28 3.63 -15.85
N THR A 449 7.55 4.01 -15.83
CA THR A 449 8.31 4.31 -14.61
C THR A 449 7.99 5.72 -14.12
N SER A 450 8.33 6.70 -14.95
CA SER A 450 8.27 8.12 -14.59
C SER A 450 7.35 8.91 -15.51
N TYR A 451 7.62 8.83 -16.80
CA TYR A 451 7.18 9.84 -17.75
C TYR A 451 7.10 9.29 -19.17
N GLN A 452 6.18 9.85 -19.95
CA GLN A 452 6.09 9.63 -21.39
C GLN A 452 5.88 10.96 -22.10
N SER A 453 6.80 11.34 -23.00
CA SER A 453 6.70 12.57 -23.81
C SER A 453 6.24 12.29 -25.22
N ASN A 454 4.97 12.60 -25.53
CA ASN A 454 4.40 12.49 -26.88
C ASN A 454 4.67 11.13 -27.57
N SER A 455 4.89 10.08 -26.79
CA SER A 455 5.18 8.74 -27.28
C SER A 455 3.91 8.08 -27.81
N TRP A 456 4.07 6.94 -28.49
CA TRP A 456 2.92 6.14 -28.89
C TRP A 456 2.06 5.77 -27.67
N ASN A 457 2.66 5.34 -26.57
CA ASN A 457 1.94 5.00 -25.34
C ASN A 457 1.19 6.20 -24.75
N ALA A 458 1.82 7.38 -24.66
CA ALA A 458 1.18 8.57 -24.11
C ALA A 458 -0.07 8.97 -24.91
N ARG A 459 0.01 8.87 -26.25
CA ARG A 459 -1.12 9.17 -27.13
C ARG A 459 -2.25 8.16 -26.97
N TRP A 460 -1.94 6.87 -26.81
CA TRP A 460 -2.94 5.83 -26.54
C TRP A 460 -3.62 6.05 -25.19
N LEU A 461 -2.85 6.35 -24.14
CA LEU A 461 -3.38 6.60 -22.81
C LEU A 461 -4.29 7.84 -22.78
N ILE A 462 -3.87 8.96 -23.36
CA ILE A 462 -4.70 10.17 -23.48
C ILE A 462 -5.98 9.89 -24.27
N ASN A 463 -5.89 9.12 -25.35
CA ASN A 463 -7.04 8.80 -26.18
C ASN A 463 -8.03 7.87 -25.45
N SER A 464 -7.51 6.90 -24.69
CA SER A 464 -8.28 6.05 -23.78
C SER A 464 -8.97 6.88 -22.69
N LEU A 465 -8.21 7.69 -21.95
CA LEU A 465 -8.74 8.55 -20.89
C LEU A 465 -9.90 9.40 -21.36
N TRP A 466 -9.80 9.96 -22.57
CA TRP A 466 -10.84 10.82 -23.12
C TRP A 466 -12.05 10.08 -23.69
N ASN A 467 -11.84 8.98 -24.42
CA ASN A 467 -12.91 8.36 -25.21
C ASN A 467 -13.57 7.14 -24.55
N SER A 468 -12.95 6.56 -23.52
CA SER A 468 -13.52 5.40 -22.81
C SER A 468 -14.93 5.73 -22.30
N ALA A 469 -15.79 4.73 -22.33
CA ALA A 469 -17.16 4.86 -21.84
C ALA A 469 -17.17 5.24 -20.35
N GLN A 470 -17.98 6.24 -20.01
CA GLN A 470 -18.23 6.61 -18.62
C GLN A 470 -19.10 5.53 -17.96
N TYR A 471 -18.66 5.02 -16.81
CA TYR A 471 -19.50 4.15 -15.98
C TYR A 471 -20.23 4.91 -14.87
N ASP A 472 -19.63 6.00 -14.36
CA ASP A 472 -20.24 6.85 -13.34
C ASP A 472 -19.70 8.30 -13.41
N THR A 473 -20.35 9.22 -12.71
CA THR A 473 -19.88 10.59 -12.49
C THR A 473 -19.80 10.92 -11.01
N LEU A 474 -18.83 11.73 -10.63
CA LEU A 474 -18.77 12.33 -9.31
C LEU A 474 -18.94 13.85 -9.36
N THR A 475 -19.40 14.39 -8.24
CA THR A 475 -19.34 15.83 -7.98
C THR A 475 -18.00 16.13 -7.32
N PRO A 476 -17.17 17.03 -7.88
CA PRO A 476 -15.84 17.30 -7.33
C PRO A 476 -15.90 17.85 -5.89
N SER A 477 -15.36 17.08 -4.96
CA SER A 477 -15.20 17.40 -3.55
C SER A 477 -13.81 16.97 -3.05
N THR A 478 -13.41 17.45 -1.87
CA THR A 478 -12.30 16.86 -1.13
C THR A 478 -12.78 15.68 -0.28
N GLY A 479 -11.85 14.84 0.17
CA GLY A 479 -12.14 13.62 0.90
C GLY A 479 -12.33 12.39 0.00
N TRP A 480 -12.80 11.30 0.60
CA TRP A 480 -13.12 10.07 -0.11
C TRP A 480 -14.32 10.25 -1.04
N THR A 481 -14.17 9.76 -2.27
CA THR A 481 -15.26 9.65 -3.24
C THR A 481 -15.37 8.23 -3.74
N THR A 482 -16.61 7.79 -3.92
CA THR A 482 -16.93 6.45 -4.41
C THR A 482 -17.64 6.57 -5.74
N THR A 483 -17.17 5.83 -6.73
CA THR A 483 -17.82 5.69 -8.05
C THR A 483 -18.31 4.27 -8.21
N THR A 484 -19.54 4.10 -8.65
CA THR A 484 -20.23 2.81 -8.70
C THR A 484 -20.16 2.24 -10.11
N VAL A 485 -19.46 1.12 -10.29
CA VAL A 485 -19.41 0.40 -11.58
C VAL A 485 -20.67 -0.45 -11.76
N CYS A 486 -21.13 -1.09 -10.68
CA CYS A 486 -22.39 -1.83 -10.58
C CYS A 486 -22.74 -2.08 -9.11
N ASN A 487 -24.02 -2.32 -8.79
CA ASN A 487 -24.51 -2.45 -7.41
C ASN A 487 -25.51 -3.60 -7.19
N THR A 488 -25.68 -4.46 -8.19
CA THR A 488 -26.47 -5.70 -8.11
C THR A 488 -25.87 -6.75 -9.04
N ALA A 489 -26.08 -8.04 -8.76
CA ALA A 489 -25.61 -9.11 -9.64
C ALA A 489 -26.07 -8.96 -11.12
N SER A 490 -27.29 -8.47 -11.34
CA SER A 490 -27.82 -8.20 -12.66
C SER A 490 -27.18 -6.98 -13.33
N SER A 491 -26.85 -5.91 -12.59
CA SER A 491 -26.10 -4.77 -13.15
C SER A 491 -24.63 -5.11 -13.39
N CYS A 492 -24.00 -5.93 -12.54
CA CYS A 492 -22.62 -6.35 -12.71
C CYS A 492 -22.44 -7.29 -13.92
N SER A 493 -23.38 -8.22 -14.13
CA SER A 493 -23.35 -9.12 -15.30
C SER A 493 -23.65 -8.44 -16.64
N SER A 494 -24.28 -7.26 -16.63
CA SER A 494 -24.59 -6.49 -17.85
C SER A 494 -23.68 -5.26 -18.07
N SER A 495 -22.92 -4.85 -17.05
CA SER A 495 -22.02 -3.69 -17.13
C SER A 495 -20.77 -4.02 -17.95
N ALA A 496 -20.57 -3.24 -19.01
CA ALA A 496 -19.37 -3.34 -19.85
C ALA A 496 -18.09 -2.94 -19.10
N ALA A 497 -18.19 -2.11 -18.06
CA ALA A 497 -17.07 -1.75 -17.20
C ALA A 497 -16.76 -2.89 -16.22
N ALA A 498 -17.79 -3.46 -15.56
CA ALA A 498 -17.63 -4.61 -14.68
C ALA A 498 -17.01 -5.80 -15.42
N THR A 499 -17.48 -6.10 -16.63
CA THR A 499 -16.94 -7.19 -17.47
C THR A 499 -15.43 -7.05 -17.70
N LYS A 500 -14.92 -5.83 -17.88
CA LYS A 500 -13.47 -5.58 -18.08
C LYS A 500 -12.66 -5.73 -16.81
N ILE A 501 -13.19 -5.25 -15.68
CA ILE A 501 -12.57 -5.41 -14.36
C ILE A 501 -12.47 -6.90 -14.00
N LEU A 502 -13.57 -7.65 -14.14
CA LEU A 502 -13.61 -9.08 -13.86
C LEU A 502 -12.76 -9.91 -14.83
N ALA A 503 -12.65 -9.49 -16.10
CA ALA A 503 -11.71 -10.09 -17.05
C ALA A 503 -10.25 -9.85 -16.64
N ALA A 504 -9.92 -8.68 -16.09
CA ALA A 504 -8.58 -8.41 -15.59
C ALA A 504 -8.25 -9.23 -14.34
N GLN A 505 -9.22 -9.37 -13.42
CA GLN A 505 -9.11 -10.19 -12.22
C GLN A 505 -8.89 -11.66 -12.54
N SER A 506 -9.77 -12.25 -13.37
CA SER A 506 -9.63 -13.66 -13.81
C SER A 506 -8.40 -13.91 -14.68
N GLY A 507 -7.94 -12.89 -15.41
CA GLY A 507 -6.75 -12.97 -16.27
C GLY A 507 -5.43 -12.68 -15.57
N ALA A 508 -5.43 -12.37 -14.26
CA ALA A 508 -4.25 -11.96 -13.50
C ALA A 508 -3.45 -10.84 -14.21
N THR A 509 -4.15 -9.77 -14.61
CA THR A 509 -3.59 -8.62 -15.32
C THR A 509 -4.05 -7.31 -14.68
N SER A 510 -3.45 -6.19 -15.08
CA SER A 510 -3.90 -4.87 -14.62
C SER A 510 -5.10 -4.34 -15.39
N ILE A 511 -5.89 -3.50 -14.72
CA ILE A 511 -6.92 -2.64 -15.29
C ILE A 511 -6.65 -1.18 -14.91
N GLY A 512 -6.95 -0.26 -15.83
CA GLY A 512 -6.84 1.16 -15.57
C GLY A 512 -8.20 1.80 -15.29
N ILE A 513 -8.26 2.67 -14.29
CA ILE A 513 -9.37 3.61 -14.06
C ILE A 513 -8.89 5.01 -14.41
N GLY A 514 -9.74 5.82 -15.02
CA GLY A 514 -9.39 7.17 -15.44
C GLY A 514 -10.50 8.16 -15.18
N TYR A 515 -10.13 9.41 -14.91
CA TYR A 515 -11.08 10.51 -14.73
C TYR A 515 -10.88 11.60 -15.77
N LYS A 516 -12.02 12.09 -16.28
CA LYS A 516 -12.07 13.19 -17.24
C LYS A 516 -13.20 14.14 -16.89
N VAL A 517 -13.10 15.35 -17.42
CA VAL A 517 -14.17 16.35 -17.34
C VAL A 517 -14.90 16.39 -18.69
N PRO A 518 -16.06 15.70 -18.83
CA PRO A 518 -16.84 15.80 -20.05
C PRO A 518 -17.46 17.21 -20.16
N GLY A 519 -17.50 17.77 -21.36
CA GLY A 519 -18.19 19.04 -21.60
C GLY A 519 -17.45 20.27 -21.09
N ASN A 520 -18.19 21.25 -20.57
CA ASN A 520 -17.67 22.59 -20.29
C ASN A 520 -18.15 23.18 -18.95
N PRO A 521 -17.71 22.63 -17.80
CA PRO A 521 -18.16 23.11 -16.50
C PRO A 521 -17.48 24.42 -16.04
N GLY A 522 -16.59 25.02 -16.84
CA GLY A 522 -15.68 26.09 -16.43
C GLY A 522 -14.37 25.55 -15.84
N TYR A 523 -13.61 26.40 -15.15
CA TYR A 523 -12.38 26.02 -14.44
C TYR A 523 -12.67 24.92 -13.41
N LEU A 524 -11.90 23.85 -13.40
CA LEU A 524 -11.89 22.83 -12.35
C LEU A 524 -10.44 22.40 -12.16
N ASN A 525 -10.00 22.26 -10.92
CA ASN A 525 -8.77 21.58 -10.57
C ASN A 525 -9.10 20.60 -9.44
N LEU A 526 -9.02 19.30 -9.72
CA LEU A 526 -9.25 18.23 -8.76
C LEU A 526 -7.99 17.37 -8.69
N GLN A 527 -7.43 17.25 -7.49
CA GLN A 527 -6.26 16.43 -7.21
C GLN A 527 -6.69 15.19 -6.45
N GLY A 528 -6.41 14.01 -7.00
CA GLY A 528 -6.43 12.74 -6.29
C GLY A 528 -5.10 12.50 -5.60
N TYR A 529 -5.14 11.91 -4.40
CA TYR A 529 -3.94 11.45 -3.71
C TYR A 529 -3.97 9.92 -3.63
N ASN A 530 -2.82 9.31 -3.86
CA ASN A 530 -2.68 7.89 -4.20
C ASN A 530 -1.58 7.19 -3.39
N SER A 531 -1.26 7.68 -2.19
CA SER A 531 -0.21 7.14 -1.31
C SER A 531 -0.72 6.98 0.13
N GLY A 532 0.01 6.17 0.91
CA GLY A 532 -0.23 6.00 2.35
C GLY A 532 -1.68 5.64 2.68
N SER A 533 -2.26 6.32 3.67
CA SER A 533 -3.65 6.13 4.13
C SER A 533 -4.74 6.42 3.08
N TYR A 534 -4.36 7.00 1.95
CA TYR A 534 -5.26 7.48 0.89
C TYR A 534 -5.15 6.65 -0.40
N ASN A 535 -4.55 5.46 -0.30
CA ASN A 535 -4.39 4.53 -1.39
C ASN A 535 -5.75 4.16 -2.02
N SER A 536 -5.96 4.52 -3.29
CA SER A 536 -7.18 4.19 -4.03
C SER A 536 -7.35 2.68 -4.18
N TYR A 537 -8.59 2.20 -4.18
CA TYR A 537 -8.90 0.78 -4.32
C TYR A 537 -10.19 0.52 -5.11
N ILE A 538 -10.26 -0.66 -5.71
CA ILE A 538 -11.49 -1.24 -6.23
C ILE A 538 -12.02 -2.23 -5.19
N ASN A 539 -13.28 -2.08 -4.78
CA ASN A 539 -13.98 -3.00 -3.89
C ASN A 539 -14.96 -3.86 -4.73
N ILE A 540 -14.78 -5.18 -4.68
CA ILE A 540 -15.64 -6.18 -5.33
C ILE A 540 -16.33 -6.98 -4.22
N VAL A 541 -17.66 -6.87 -4.13
CA VAL A 541 -18.46 -7.71 -3.23
C VAL A 541 -19.05 -8.87 -4.02
N TYR A 542 -18.85 -10.09 -3.54
CA TYR A 542 -19.34 -11.31 -4.19
C TYR A 542 -19.83 -12.36 -3.21
N SER A 543 -20.64 -13.30 -3.71
CA SER A 543 -21.22 -14.41 -2.97
C SER A 543 -21.16 -15.73 -3.76
N GLY A 544 -21.17 -16.87 -3.07
CA GLY A 544 -21.22 -18.20 -3.69
C GLY A 544 -19.90 -18.73 -4.25
N GLY A 545 -19.99 -19.91 -4.89
CA GLY A 545 -18.90 -20.80 -5.31
C GLY A 545 -19.19 -22.24 -4.80
N THR A 546 -19.01 -23.28 -5.62
CA THR A 546 -19.29 -24.68 -5.19
C THR A 546 -18.00 -25.42 -4.89
N ASP A 547 -17.83 -25.83 -3.64
CA ASP A 547 -16.95 -26.93 -3.24
C ASP A 547 -17.80 -28.16 -2.92
N THR A 548 -17.47 -29.31 -3.51
CA THR A 548 -18.25 -30.56 -3.38
C THR A 548 -17.45 -31.74 -2.87
N ASP A 549 -16.15 -31.56 -2.67
CA ASP A 549 -15.24 -32.61 -2.24
C ASP A 549 -14.84 -32.41 -0.78
N ALA A 550 -14.56 -33.50 -0.06
CA ALA A 550 -13.99 -33.38 1.29
C ALA A 550 -12.48 -33.05 1.19
N PRO A 551 -11.85 -32.55 2.28
CA PRO A 551 -10.44 -32.22 2.25
C PRO A 551 -9.56 -33.37 1.77
N LEU A 552 -8.70 -33.11 0.78
CA LEU A 552 -7.73 -34.09 0.29
C LEU A 552 -6.65 -34.31 1.35
N SER A 553 -6.41 -35.57 1.72
CA SER A 553 -5.37 -35.91 2.69
C SER A 553 -4.06 -36.33 2.02
N GLY A 554 -2.95 -35.75 2.50
CA GLY A 554 -1.58 -36.17 2.20
C GLY A 554 -0.99 -37.08 3.28
N PHE A 555 -1.83 -37.68 4.14
CA PHE A 555 -1.38 -38.55 5.22
C PHE A 555 -0.70 -39.83 4.69
N VAL A 556 0.47 -40.16 5.26
CA VAL A 556 1.13 -41.45 5.04
C VAL A 556 1.02 -42.25 6.35
N PRO A 557 0.36 -43.43 6.34
CA PRO A 557 0.08 -44.16 7.56
C PRO A 557 1.31 -44.89 8.13
N TYR A 558 1.41 -44.87 9.45
CA TYR A 558 2.39 -45.60 10.24
C TYR A 558 1.93 -47.05 10.45
N THR A 559 2.12 -47.90 9.44
CA THR A 559 1.75 -49.32 9.51
C THR A 559 2.99 -50.21 9.63
N GLY A 560 2.87 -51.32 10.37
CA GLY A 560 3.94 -52.31 10.51
C GLY A 560 5.19 -51.84 11.27
N LEU A 561 5.09 -50.73 12.02
CA LEU A 561 6.22 -50.18 12.79
C LEU A 561 6.21 -50.72 14.22
N THR A 562 7.37 -51.19 14.69
CA THR A 562 7.59 -51.55 16.11
C THR A 562 8.49 -50.52 16.76
N SER A 563 7.99 -49.85 17.80
CA SER A 563 8.81 -48.94 18.60
C SER A 563 9.36 -49.66 19.83
N TYR A 564 10.68 -49.60 20.04
CA TYR A 564 11.37 -50.16 21.21
C TYR A 564 11.62 -49.14 22.32
N VAL A 565 11.22 -47.88 22.11
CA VAL A 565 11.38 -46.78 23.07
C VAL A 565 10.02 -46.43 23.63
N GLU A 566 9.84 -46.49 24.95
CA GLU A 566 8.58 -46.12 25.60
C GLU A 566 8.34 -44.61 25.56
N GLY A 567 7.07 -44.18 25.52
CA GLY A 567 6.72 -42.76 25.56
C GLY A 567 5.55 -42.39 24.64
N SER A 568 5.19 -41.11 24.61
CA SER A 568 4.11 -40.60 23.76
C SER A 568 4.45 -40.70 22.27
N ARG A 569 3.42 -40.67 21.41
CA ARG A 569 3.59 -40.65 19.95
C ARG A 569 2.83 -39.51 19.34
N THR A 570 3.48 -38.81 18.41
CA THR A 570 2.88 -37.73 17.63
C THR A 570 2.62 -38.21 16.21
N PHE A 571 1.38 -38.09 15.77
CA PHE A 571 0.94 -38.37 14.41
C PHE A 571 0.80 -37.06 13.65
N PHE A 572 1.18 -37.06 12.37
CA PHE A 572 1.13 -35.90 11.50
C PHE A 572 0.21 -36.17 10.32
N THR A 573 -0.61 -35.21 9.91
CA THR A 573 -1.38 -35.27 8.65
C THR A 573 -1.30 -33.92 7.94
N SER A 574 -1.55 -33.92 6.62
CA SER A 574 -1.75 -32.71 5.83
C SER A 574 -3.07 -32.79 5.08
N LEU A 575 -3.88 -31.72 5.11
CA LEU A 575 -5.18 -31.66 4.47
C LEU A 575 -5.27 -30.45 3.55
N SER A 576 -5.72 -30.63 2.32
CA SER A 576 -5.83 -29.58 1.31
C SER A 576 -7.25 -29.50 0.77
N ASP A 577 -7.86 -28.31 0.78
CA ASP A 577 -9.25 -28.13 0.41
C ASP A 577 -9.50 -26.72 -0.16
N MET A 578 -10.49 -26.57 -1.05
CA MET A 578 -10.76 -25.31 -1.76
C MET A 578 -11.66 -24.37 -0.96
N SER A 579 -12.62 -24.92 -0.21
CA SER A 579 -13.43 -24.22 0.79
C SER A 579 -12.76 -24.17 2.15
N GLY A 580 -11.64 -24.88 2.28
CA GLY A 580 -10.74 -24.87 3.42
C GLY A 580 -11.14 -25.87 4.50
N VAL A 581 -10.22 -26.13 5.42
CA VAL A 581 -10.38 -27.17 6.44
C VAL A 581 -11.04 -26.59 7.69
N ASP A 582 -12.09 -27.25 8.20
CA ASP A 582 -12.74 -26.84 9.44
C ASP A 582 -11.79 -27.07 10.62
N THR A 583 -11.36 -25.99 11.27
CA THR A 583 -10.48 -26.02 12.45
C THR A 583 -11.20 -25.65 13.74
N THR A 584 -12.53 -25.54 13.73
CA THR A 584 -13.33 -25.19 14.90
C THR A 584 -13.24 -26.29 15.98
N ALA A 585 -13.43 -25.93 17.25
CA ALA A 585 -13.29 -26.86 18.36
C ALA A 585 -14.22 -28.10 18.28
N ALA A 586 -15.36 -27.99 17.58
CA ALA A 586 -16.32 -29.08 17.39
C ALA A 586 -15.93 -30.06 16.29
N ASN A 587 -15.27 -29.56 15.24
CA ASN A 587 -15.15 -30.27 13.96
C ASN A 587 -13.72 -30.36 13.42
N LYS A 588 -12.73 -29.84 14.16
CA LYS A 588 -11.32 -29.92 13.80
C LYS A 588 -10.87 -31.35 13.48
N PRO A 589 -9.82 -31.52 12.65
CA PRO A 589 -9.27 -32.84 12.35
C PRO A 589 -9.00 -33.62 13.63
N THR A 590 -9.45 -34.87 13.65
CA THR A 590 -9.47 -35.69 14.86
C THR A 590 -8.84 -37.05 14.58
N LEU A 591 -7.86 -37.42 15.40
CA LEU A 591 -7.27 -38.74 15.43
C LEU A 591 -8.07 -39.61 16.41
N ASN A 592 -8.62 -40.71 15.93
CA ASN A 592 -9.27 -41.72 16.78
C ASN A 592 -8.30 -42.89 16.93
N TYR A 593 -7.98 -43.29 18.15
CA TYR A 593 -7.04 -44.39 18.41
C TYR A 593 -7.55 -45.36 19.47
N ALA A 594 -7.12 -46.61 19.40
CA ALA A 594 -7.37 -47.65 20.39
C ALA A 594 -6.06 -48.36 20.76
N LEU A 595 -5.87 -48.67 22.04
CA LEU A 595 -4.72 -49.43 22.52
C LEU A 595 -5.14 -50.86 22.81
N ASN A 596 -4.35 -51.84 22.38
CA ASN A 596 -4.52 -53.26 22.67
C ASN A 596 -5.95 -53.77 22.39
N ASN A 597 -6.51 -53.36 21.25
CA ASN A 597 -7.89 -53.69 20.80
C ASN A 597 -8.98 -53.20 21.78
N GLY A 598 -8.71 -52.14 22.52
CA GLY A 598 -9.66 -51.48 23.41
C GLY A 598 -10.67 -50.57 22.68
N SER A 599 -11.39 -49.75 23.45
CA SER A 599 -12.31 -48.75 22.88
C SER A 599 -11.55 -47.57 22.27
N PHE A 600 -12.08 -47.04 21.17
CA PHE A 600 -11.53 -45.84 20.53
C PHE A 600 -11.68 -44.61 21.42
N THR A 601 -10.59 -43.85 21.49
CA THR A 601 -10.49 -42.53 22.13
C THR A 601 -10.18 -41.49 21.05
N SER A 602 -10.82 -40.32 21.11
CA SER A 602 -10.64 -39.24 20.14
C SER A 602 -9.70 -38.16 20.68
N VAL A 603 -8.73 -37.78 19.86
CA VAL A 603 -7.81 -36.66 20.12
C VAL A 603 -7.97 -35.65 19.00
N GLY A 604 -8.55 -34.50 19.32
CA GLY A 604 -8.65 -33.38 18.39
C GLY A 604 -7.26 -32.80 18.11
N ALA A 605 -6.87 -32.74 16.85
CA ALA A 605 -5.54 -32.31 16.45
C ALA A 605 -5.30 -30.82 16.69
N THR A 606 -4.02 -30.47 16.63
CA THR A 606 -3.52 -29.10 16.68
C THR A 606 -2.88 -28.81 15.34
N SER A 607 -3.17 -27.65 14.75
CA SER A 607 -2.48 -27.20 13.54
C SER A 607 -0.98 -27.02 13.79
N ILE A 608 -0.18 -27.23 12.75
CA ILE A 608 1.26 -26.98 12.71
C ILE A 608 1.48 -25.87 11.70
N GLY A 609 1.98 -24.73 12.15
CA GLY A 609 1.97 -23.51 11.34
C GLY A 609 0.54 -22.96 11.23
N THR A 610 0.28 -22.23 10.16
CA THR A 610 -1.02 -21.61 9.91
C THR A 610 -1.93 -22.57 9.16
N CYS A 611 -3.12 -22.81 9.70
CA CYS A 611 -4.19 -23.51 9.01
C CYS A 611 -5.50 -22.78 9.30
N THR A 612 -5.97 -22.05 8.29
CA THR A 612 -7.21 -21.27 8.31
C THR A 612 -8.26 -21.94 7.42
N SER A 613 -9.47 -21.40 7.50
CA SER A 613 -10.58 -21.69 6.58
C SER A 613 -10.31 -21.41 5.10
N SER A 614 -9.14 -20.88 4.75
CA SER A 614 -8.73 -20.56 3.38
C SER A 614 -7.41 -21.22 2.98
N SER A 615 -6.82 -22.03 3.88
CA SER A 615 -5.56 -22.70 3.63
C SER A 615 -5.78 -23.86 2.65
N SER A 616 -5.25 -23.70 1.44
CA SER A 616 -5.28 -24.76 0.41
C SER A 616 -4.51 -26.01 0.82
N SER A 617 -3.63 -25.92 1.82
CA SER A 617 -3.02 -27.07 2.49
C SER A 617 -2.65 -26.73 3.93
N CYS A 618 -3.11 -27.55 4.86
CA CYS A 618 -2.94 -27.45 6.29
C CYS A 618 -2.15 -28.63 6.82
N ARG A 619 -1.34 -28.44 7.86
CA ARG A 619 -0.66 -29.53 8.57
C ARG A 619 -1.17 -29.63 9.99
N PHE A 620 -1.34 -30.85 10.48
CA PHE A 620 -1.87 -31.12 11.81
C PHE A 620 -1.03 -32.14 12.55
N LYS A 621 -0.98 -32.02 13.88
CA LYS A 621 -0.45 -33.04 14.79
C LYS A 621 -1.49 -33.47 15.81
N ALA A 622 -1.48 -34.75 16.16
CA ALA A 622 -2.19 -35.28 17.33
C ALA A 622 -1.23 -36.15 18.15
N VAL A 623 -1.28 -36.02 19.47
CA VAL A 623 -0.39 -36.76 20.39
C VAL A 623 -1.22 -37.75 21.18
N ILE A 624 -0.89 -39.03 21.08
CA ILE A 624 -1.45 -40.07 21.95
C ILE A 624 -0.62 -40.20 23.24
N PRO A 625 -1.19 -40.74 24.33
CA PRO A 625 -0.48 -40.97 25.58
C PRO A 625 0.73 -41.89 25.44
N SER A 626 1.53 -41.98 26.50
CA SER A 626 2.68 -42.88 26.53
C SER A 626 2.26 -44.34 26.33
N ILE A 627 2.95 -45.01 25.39
CA ILE A 627 2.82 -46.44 25.13
C ILE A 627 4.06 -47.19 25.63
N SER A 628 3.85 -48.39 26.16
CA SER A 628 4.89 -49.30 26.63
C SER A 628 5.35 -50.26 25.54
N ALA A 629 6.50 -50.89 25.76
CA ALA A 629 6.98 -51.92 24.84
C ALA A 629 5.99 -53.09 24.77
N GLY A 630 5.50 -53.39 23.56
CA GLY A 630 4.52 -54.46 23.31
C GLY A 630 3.07 -53.99 23.19
N ASP A 631 2.77 -52.71 23.43
CA ASP A 631 1.46 -52.15 23.15
C ASP A 631 1.19 -52.06 21.64
N TYR A 632 -0.05 -52.38 21.26
CA TYR A 632 -0.55 -52.26 19.90
C TYR A 632 -1.48 -51.05 19.78
N VAL A 633 -1.36 -50.28 18.69
CA VAL A 633 -2.15 -49.06 18.44
C VAL A 633 -2.88 -49.21 17.12
N GLU A 634 -4.22 -49.12 17.16
CA GLU A 634 -5.06 -48.98 15.97
C GLU A 634 -5.54 -47.53 15.88
N TYR A 635 -5.60 -46.95 14.69
CA TYR A 635 -6.05 -45.56 14.56
C TYR A 635 -6.64 -45.21 13.19
N TYR A 636 -7.39 -44.11 13.12
CA TYR A 636 -7.86 -43.48 11.89
C TYR A 636 -8.05 -41.96 12.08
N TRP A 637 -8.03 -41.21 10.98
CA TRP A 637 -8.31 -39.77 10.96
C TRP A 637 -9.73 -39.48 10.48
N LYS A 638 -10.33 -38.41 11.01
CA LYS A 638 -11.57 -37.79 10.52
C LYS A 638 -11.34 -36.28 10.36
N TYR A 639 -11.84 -35.69 9.29
CA TYR A 639 -11.73 -34.25 8.99
C TYR A 639 -12.89 -33.80 8.10
N GLN A 640 -13.14 -32.49 8.01
CA GLN A 640 -14.18 -31.93 7.15
C GLN A 640 -13.81 -30.53 6.64
N ASP A 641 -14.50 -30.08 5.60
CA ASP A 641 -14.35 -28.74 5.03
C ASP A 641 -15.28 -27.71 5.70
N LEU A 642 -15.29 -26.48 5.17
CA LEU A 642 -16.14 -25.38 5.60
C LEU A 642 -17.29 -25.06 4.65
N SER A 643 -17.63 -26.01 3.78
CA SER A 643 -18.78 -25.88 2.89
C SER A 643 -20.09 -25.71 3.69
N ALA A 644 -21.05 -24.97 3.12
CA ALA A 644 -22.38 -24.78 3.73
C ALA A 644 -23.11 -26.11 4.00
N THR A 645 -22.76 -27.18 3.26
CA THR A 645 -23.05 -28.57 3.60
C THR A 645 -21.72 -29.31 3.76
N PRO A 646 -21.21 -29.47 5.00
CA PRO A 646 -19.83 -29.92 5.20
C PRO A 646 -19.53 -31.29 4.59
N ASN A 647 -18.44 -31.38 3.84
CA ASN A 647 -17.94 -32.59 3.22
C ASN A 647 -16.94 -33.27 4.18
N VAL A 648 -17.25 -34.50 4.61
CA VAL A 648 -16.47 -35.23 5.63
C VAL A 648 -15.57 -36.29 4.98
N GLY A 649 -14.29 -36.29 5.34
CA GLY A 649 -13.29 -37.27 4.90
C GLY A 649 -12.71 -38.12 6.03
N TYR A 650 -12.14 -39.26 5.67
CA TYR A 650 -11.53 -40.24 6.58
C TYR A 650 -10.24 -40.82 5.99
N ASP A 651 -9.25 -41.09 6.86
CA ASP A 651 -8.12 -41.96 6.55
C ASP A 651 -8.07 -43.15 7.52
N PRO A 652 -8.22 -44.42 7.07
CA PRO A 652 -8.50 -44.82 5.69
C PRO A 652 -9.87 -44.37 5.18
N ALA A 653 -10.02 -44.26 3.86
CA ALA A 653 -11.31 -43.95 3.24
C ALA A 653 -12.35 -45.05 3.52
N LEU A 654 -13.62 -44.65 3.66
CA LEU A 654 -14.74 -45.58 3.83
C LEU A 654 -14.93 -46.44 2.56
N THR A 655 -15.26 -47.71 2.74
CA THR A 655 -15.58 -48.61 1.63
C THR A 655 -16.99 -49.18 1.77
N GLY A 656 -17.74 -49.25 0.66
CA GLY A 656 -19.10 -49.80 0.66
C GLY A 656 -20.07 -49.01 1.54
N ALA A 657 -20.76 -49.70 2.47
CA ALA A 657 -21.76 -49.12 3.37
C ALA A 657 -21.20 -48.82 4.78
N GLN A 658 -19.89 -48.63 4.91
CA GLN A 658 -19.24 -48.32 6.19
C GLN A 658 -19.59 -46.91 6.67
N ASN A 659 -19.91 -46.79 7.97
CA ASN A 659 -20.07 -45.50 8.66
C ASN A 659 -18.84 -45.12 9.50
N THR A 660 -17.90 -46.05 9.66
CA THR A 660 -16.63 -45.89 10.39
C THR A 660 -15.55 -46.59 9.57
N PRO A 661 -14.37 -45.98 9.37
CA PRO A 661 -13.31 -46.60 8.57
C PRO A 661 -12.72 -47.81 9.28
N THR A 662 -12.16 -48.72 8.48
CA THR A 662 -11.32 -49.79 9.03
C THR A 662 -9.99 -49.15 9.47
N PRO A 663 -9.60 -49.23 10.75
CA PRO A 663 -8.40 -48.56 11.25
C PRO A 663 -7.11 -49.15 10.66
N TYR A 664 -6.03 -48.36 10.70
CA TYR A 664 -4.67 -48.77 10.36
C TYR A 664 -4.05 -49.71 11.40
#